data_AF-A0A0F3GUU3-F1
#
_entry.id   AF-A0A0F3GUU3-F1
#
_cell.length_a   1.000
_cell.length_b   1.000
_cell.length_c   1.000
_cell.angle_alpha   90.00
_cell.angle_beta   90.00
_cell.angle_gamma   90.00
#
_symmetry.space_group_name_H-M   'P 1'
#
loop_
_entity.id
_entity.type
_entity.pdbx_description
1 polymer ?
#
loop_
_entity_poly.entity_id
_entity_poly.type
_entity_poly.pdbx_seq_one_letter_code
_entity_poly.pdbx_strand_id
1 'polypeptide(L)'
;MIVNTFDELRGCIDTDLKRKDIRIVRFIGVDSLEMWIKVKSYLTDICTKSIKLSDFCGGEDLTPNINSMINDLKKITENTLLVPLSEHLRINNRDTDHYLSRIINLDFESDIEEHRIRVFIPMYQMKNKLSGLVKRDTRLELNVLLLETGQDEDYSLTIVSNDLGVNLNAFNLTGYKRYLGYWEENPGEPVVLHTSNAKFYKDMTFADNVKVLVTAFDVLRYHYNISTIISESFGKDYHWKETLKMITSYKTLNNVFEILFYIPRYDAKHLFSKWNNSSDFERWAIWLWSKLEVKGGYLWKVLDKNYNFETLMESITNSICEIDTKNNQYIDFYTERRQYMKCLSIGILPPSFWEKIKGRNPLERLYYLTDCTLEERCETIKIITTEGLTDSIIELLKIVDPYLKAYIEPYIFNTQRYTDYFAQYKQQKLANTVNNAFIDKVREYSSSKGTWWELDSRNKIIDDMYDKGTLIFWIDALGVEYLSLISVMLNEHHRDVCYRIKIGFANIPTITELNNDFLNGRISIAFRELDNAKHNSREYPEYIFHEFELIERALKSAIEKLSEHKKVIITSDHGASRLAVIAHDKAHKHKVKDGAIIQRHGRYCIDSHNEYEKDICGCIDKDKYHVFADYDRFSVQGRCTGEIHGGASLEEVLVPIIELSKKSVDISSTETTIAITLRTPSIRLKPGHHITVEFTINKDYDKLQAEVGSKIYDCLKNNDYWHFEPEVDQKTDYMTQIMYGGKALGTFQYKVKKGITSKLEI
;
A
#
# COMPACT_ATOMS: atom_id res chain seq x y z
N MET A 1 5.42 -35.99 -62.35
CA MET A 1 4.81 -37.34 -62.23
C MET A 1 4.47 -37.63 -60.77
N ILE A 2 3.31 -38.22 -60.50
CA ILE A 2 2.88 -38.64 -59.16
C ILE A 2 3.09 -40.16 -59.03
N VAL A 3 3.65 -40.62 -57.92
CA VAL A 3 3.84 -42.03 -57.58
C VAL A 3 3.23 -42.30 -56.20
N ASN A 4 2.60 -43.46 -56.00
CA ASN A 4 1.80 -43.75 -54.81
C ASN A 4 2.55 -44.58 -53.77
N THR A 5 3.64 -45.25 -54.17
CA THR A 5 4.41 -46.12 -53.28
C THR A 5 5.91 -45.83 -53.38
N PHE A 6 6.63 -46.13 -52.30
CA PHE A 6 8.09 -46.03 -52.30
C PHE A 6 8.72 -46.97 -53.34
N ASP A 7 8.12 -48.13 -53.61
CA ASP A 7 8.59 -49.08 -54.62
C ASP A 7 8.42 -48.54 -56.04
N GLU A 8 7.30 -47.87 -56.34
CA GLU A 8 7.11 -47.15 -57.60
C GLU A 8 8.16 -46.05 -57.78
N LEU A 9 8.46 -45.29 -56.73
CA LEU A 9 9.51 -44.28 -56.75
C LEU A 9 10.89 -44.90 -57.05
N ARG A 10 11.24 -46.01 -56.39
CA ARG A 10 12.50 -46.74 -56.64
C ARG A 10 12.59 -47.19 -58.09
N GLY A 11 11.52 -47.79 -58.63
CA GLY A 11 11.45 -48.21 -60.03
C GLY A 11 11.65 -47.06 -61.03
N CYS A 12 11.12 -45.87 -60.72
CA CYS A 12 11.33 -44.68 -61.54
C CYS A 12 12.80 -44.21 -61.51
N ILE A 13 13.41 -44.17 -60.33
CA ILE A 13 14.81 -43.77 -60.15
C ILE A 13 15.76 -44.77 -60.83
N ASP A 14 15.52 -46.08 -60.69
CA ASP A 14 16.29 -47.13 -61.36
C ASP A 14 16.20 -47.04 -62.88
N THR A 15 15.06 -46.60 -63.40
CA THR A 15 14.86 -46.36 -64.83
C THR A 15 15.65 -45.12 -65.27
N ASP A 16 15.63 -44.04 -64.49
CA ASP A 16 16.38 -42.82 -64.77
C ASP A 16 17.90 -43.09 -64.86
N LEU A 17 18.42 -43.98 -64.01
CA LEU A 17 19.84 -44.39 -63.99
C LEU A 17 20.28 -45.20 -65.24
N LYS A 18 19.35 -45.89 -65.91
CA LYS A 18 19.65 -46.76 -67.07
C LYS A 18 19.56 -46.05 -68.42
N ARG A 19 18.83 -44.94 -68.49
CA ARG A 19 18.56 -44.20 -69.73
C ARG A 19 19.62 -43.13 -70.01
N LYS A 20 19.83 -42.77 -71.28
CA LYS A 20 20.73 -41.65 -71.68
C LYS A 20 19.97 -40.34 -71.93
N ASP A 21 18.69 -40.44 -72.30
CA ASP A 21 17.87 -39.38 -72.90
C ASP A 21 16.99 -38.60 -71.91
N ILE A 22 17.27 -38.67 -70.61
CA ILE A 22 16.35 -38.20 -69.57
C ILE A 22 17.06 -37.45 -68.44
N ARG A 23 16.67 -36.18 -68.29
CA ARG A 23 16.44 -35.43 -67.04
C ARG A 23 17.51 -35.61 -65.98
N ILE A 24 18.60 -34.89 -66.22
CA ILE A 24 19.77 -34.83 -65.35
C ILE A 24 19.37 -34.48 -63.92
N VAL A 25 18.47 -33.50 -63.74
CA VAL A 25 18.01 -33.05 -62.42
C VAL A 25 16.63 -33.60 -62.08
N ARG A 26 16.53 -34.19 -60.89
CA ARG A 26 15.33 -34.80 -60.32
C ARG A 26 14.97 -34.23 -58.96
N PHE A 27 13.88 -33.46 -58.92
CA PHE A 27 13.23 -33.08 -57.67
C PHE A 27 12.28 -34.18 -57.22
N ILE A 28 12.40 -34.62 -55.98
CA ILE A 28 11.56 -35.67 -55.39
C ILE A 28 10.80 -35.05 -54.21
N GLY A 29 9.54 -34.67 -54.45
CA GLY A 29 8.64 -34.13 -53.43
C GLY A 29 8.13 -35.22 -52.50
N VAL A 30 8.25 -34.98 -51.19
CA VAL A 30 7.79 -35.87 -50.12
C VAL A 30 7.22 -35.01 -48.99
N ASP A 31 6.02 -35.34 -48.48
CA ASP A 31 5.34 -34.50 -47.49
C ASP A 31 5.36 -35.09 -46.05
N SER A 32 5.83 -36.33 -45.86
CA SER A 32 6.11 -36.95 -44.55
C SER A 32 7.61 -37.12 -44.30
N LEU A 33 8.06 -36.83 -43.08
CA LEU A 33 9.44 -36.86 -42.62
C LEU A 33 10.00 -38.28 -42.62
N GLU A 34 9.22 -39.25 -42.15
CA GLU A 34 9.58 -40.67 -42.19
C GLU A 34 9.94 -41.10 -43.62
N MET A 35 9.07 -40.76 -44.57
CA MET A 35 9.33 -41.08 -45.97
C MET A 35 10.45 -40.24 -46.57
N TRP A 36 10.62 -38.99 -46.16
CA TRP A 36 11.73 -38.16 -46.62
C TRP A 36 13.08 -38.77 -46.21
N ILE A 37 13.18 -39.28 -44.97
CA ILE A 37 14.36 -40.02 -44.49
C ILE A 37 14.58 -41.30 -45.29
N LYS A 38 13.52 -42.10 -45.54
CA LYS A 38 13.59 -43.32 -46.37
C LYS A 38 14.07 -43.02 -47.78
N VAL A 39 13.53 -41.98 -48.42
CA VAL A 39 13.93 -41.52 -49.75
C VAL A 39 15.38 -41.05 -49.74
N LYS A 40 15.77 -40.19 -48.78
CA LYS A 40 17.15 -39.71 -48.67
C LYS A 40 18.14 -40.86 -48.46
N SER A 41 17.81 -41.83 -47.61
CA SER A 41 18.65 -43.01 -47.37
C SER A 41 18.87 -43.80 -48.67
N TYR A 42 17.79 -44.08 -49.40
CA TYR A 42 17.89 -44.76 -50.69
C TYR A 42 18.71 -43.97 -51.71
N LEU A 43 18.51 -42.65 -51.79
CA LEU A 43 19.30 -41.78 -52.67
C LEU A 43 20.78 -41.74 -52.27
N THR A 44 21.08 -41.88 -50.98
CA THR A 44 22.46 -41.94 -50.47
C THR A 44 23.15 -43.24 -50.91
N ASP A 45 22.42 -44.35 -50.98
CA ASP A 45 22.98 -45.64 -51.40
C ASP A 45 23.31 -45.69 -52.90
N ILE A 46 22.58 -44.93 -53.74
CA ILE A 46 22.75 -44.93 -55.21
C ILE A 46 23.65 -43.81 -55.73
N CYS A 47 23.79 -42.70 -54.99
CA CYS A 47 24.64 -41.57 -55.37
C CYS A 47 26.04 -41.75 -54.79
N THR A 48 27.05 -41.64 -55.64
CA THR A 48 28.46 -41.75 -55.21
C THR A 48 29.00 -40.44 -54.63
N LYS A 49 28.34 -39.30 -54.94
CA LYS A 49 28.63 -37.98 -54.38
C LYS A 49 27.42 -37.40 -53.65
N SER A 50 27.68 -36.71 -52.54
CA SER A 50 26.69 -35.88 -51.86
C SER A 50 27.19 -34.46 -51.75
N ILE A 51 26.37 -33.50 -52.20
CA ILE A 51 26.56 -32.07 -51.99
C ILE A 51 25.70 -31.69 -50.79
N LYS A 52 26.36 -31.34 -49.69
CA LYS A 52 25.73 -30.88 -48.46
C LYS A 52 25.58 -29.37 -48.51
N LEU A 53 24.38 -28.88 -48.24
CA LEU A 53 24.11 -27.45 -48.31
C LEU A 53 24.83 -26.67 -47.19
N SER A 54 25.06 -27.32 -46.04
CA SER A 54 25.81 -26.77 -44.91
C SER A 54 27.27 -26.41 -45.26
N ASP A 55 27.87 -27.07 -46.25
CA ASP A 55 29.23 -26.78 -46.72
C ASP A 55 29.34 -25.41 -47.40
N PHE A 56 28.22 -24.84 -47.86
CA PHE A 56 28.16 -23.53 -48.52
C PHE A 56 27.83 -22.38 -47.55
N CYS A 57 27.69 -22.66 -46.26
CA CYS A 57 27.56 -21.64 -45.23
C CYS A 57 28.93 -21.02 -44.94
N GLY A 58 29.06 -19.70 -45.15
CA GLY A 58 30.31 -18.97 -44.88
C GLY A 58 30.70 -18.85 -43.40
N GLY A 59 29.84 -19.32 -42.50
CA GLY A 59 30.01 -19.32 -41.05
C GLY A 59 28.89 -20.11 -40.37
N GLU A 60 29.02 -20.35 -39.06
CA GLU A 60 28.09 -21.23 -38.32
C GLU A 60 26.63 -20.75 -38.32
N ASP A 61 26.42 -19.43 -38.39
CA ASP A 61 25.08 -18.82 -38.40
C ASP A 61 24.79 -17.99 -39.66
N LEU A 62 25.40 -18.37 -40.79
CA LEU A 62 25.14 -17.76 -42.10
C LEU A 62 24.35 -18.71 -42.98
N THR A 63 23.44 -18.16 -43.78
CA THR A 63 22.73 -18.92 -44.82
C THR A 63 23.69 -19.40 -45.91
N PRO A 64 23.41 -20.53 -46.59
CA PRO A 64 24.27 -21.07 -47.64
C PRO A 64 24.34 -20.15 -48.86
N ASN A 65 25.52 -20.08 -49.49
CA ASN A 65 25.69 -19.42 -50.78
C ASN A 65 25.17 -20.32 -51.92
N ILE A 66 23.91 -20.13 -52.30
CA ILE A 66 23.24 -20.90 -53.34
C ILE A 66 23.94 -20.79 -54.71
N ASN A 67 24.58 -19.66 -55.02
CA ASN A 67 25.30 -19.52 -56.29
C ASN A 67 26.58 -20.38 -56.31
N SER A 68 27.31 -20.45 -55.20
CA SER A 68 28.47 -21.36 -55.08
C SER A 68 28.03 -22.82 -55.19
N MET A 69 26.94 -23.19 -54.53
CA MET A 69 26.36 -24.54 -54.64
C MET A 69 25.96 -24.88 -56.08
N ILE A 70 25.32 -23.95 -56.78
CA ILE A 70 25.00 -24.10 -58.21
C ILE A 70 26.26 -24.27 -59.07
N ASN A 71 27.34 -23.52 -58.80
CA ASN A 71 28.59 -23.66 -59.53
C ASN A 71 29.24 -25.03 -59.32
N ASP A 72 29.13 -25.61 -58.11
CA ASP A 72 29.62 -26.95 -57.83
C ASP A 72 28.75 -28.04 -58.48
N LEU A 73 27.43 -27.82 -58.56
CA LEU A 73 26.52 -28.68 -59.32
C LEU A 73 26.88 -28.73 -60.80
N LYS A 74 27.31 -27.62 -61.42
CA LYS A 74 27.71 -27.60 -62.85
C LYS A 74 28.91 -28.49 -63.16
N LYS A 75 29.75 -28.78 -62.15
CA LYS A 75 31.03 -29.49 -62.28
C LYS A 75 30.97 -30.96 -61.90
N ILE A 76 29.77 -31.50 -61.66
CA ILE A 76 29.62 -32.89 -61.24
C ILE A 76 30.07 -33.86 -62.35
N THR A 77 30.61 -35.00 -61.96
CA THR A 77 31.08 -36.07 -62.87
C THR A 77 30.52 -37.44 -62.49
N GLU A 78 29.61 -37.48 -61.53
CA GLU A 78 29.08 -38.71 -60.94
C GLU A 78 27.70 -38.45 -60.32
N ASN A 79 26.94 -39.51 -60.05
CA ASN A 79 25.59 -39.40 -59.50
C ASN A 79 25.62 -38.67 -58.15
N THR A 80 24.88 -37.57 -58.07
CA THR A 80 24.99 -36.60 -56.99
C THR A 80 23.66 -36.42 -56.25
N LEU A 81 23.70 -36.49 -54.93
CA LEU A 81 22.59 -36.12 -54.03
C LEU A 81 22.81 -34.70 -53.50
N LEU A 82 21.87 -33.78 -53.70
CA LEU A 82 21.87 -32.46 -53.04
C LEU A 82 20.90 -32.47 -51.85
N VAL A 83 21.40 -32.20 -50.65
CA VAL A 83 20.59 -32.21 -49.41
C VAL A 83 21.07 -31.15 -48.42
N PRO A 84 20.19 -30.44 -47.69
CA PRO A 84 18.72 -30.45 -47.71
C PRO A 84 18.17 -29.14 -48.31
N LEU A 85 18.06 -29.07 -49.65
CA LEU A 85 17.64 -27.83 -50.34
C LEU A 85 16.26 -27.31 -49.89
N SER A 86 15.32 -28.21 -49.60
CA SER A 86 13.96 -27.83 -49.18
C SER A 86 13.95 -26.94 -47.95
N GLU A 87 14.83 -27.18 -46.98
CA GLU A 87 14.83 -26.43 -45.72
C GLU A 87 15.25 -24.97 -45.90
N HIS A 88 16.26 -24.75 -46.73
CA HIS A 88 16.65 -23.40 -47.07
C HIS A 88 15.52 -22.66 -47.80
N LEU A 89 14.85 -23.33 -48.75
CA LEU A 89 13.80 -22.73 -49.57
C LEU A 89 12.46 -22.56 -48.85
N ARG A 90 12.16 -23.36 -47.82
CA ARG A 90 11.00 -23.21 -46.94
C ARG A 90 11.14 -22.00 -46.03
N ILE A 91 12.34 -21.79 -45.47
CA ILE A 91 12.63 -20.65 -44.59
C ILE A 91 12.85 -19.37 -45.42
N ASN A 92 13.67 -19.42 -46.48
CA ASN A 92 14.03 -18.28 -47.33
C ASN A 92 13.21 -18.30 -48.63
N ASN A 93 11.89 -18.17 -48.50
CA ASN A 93 10.95 -18.54 -49.55
C ASN A 93 10.68 -17.50 -50.66
N ARG A 94 11.34 -16.34 -50.62
CA ARG A 94 11.11 -15.24 -51.59
C ARG A 94 11.56 -15.60 -53.00
N ASP A 95 12.72 -16.24 -53.12
CA ASP A 95 13.36 -16.57 -54.41
C ASP A 95 13.25 -18.06 -54.76
N THR A 96 12.39 -18.82 -54.07
CA THR A 96 12.25 -20.27 -54.26
C THR A 96 12.06 -20.63 -55.73
N ASP A 97 11.13 -19.96 -56.42
CA ASP A 97 10.79 -20.28 -57.80
C ASP A 97 11.95 -20.02 -58.77
N HIS A 98 12.70 -18.93 -58.52
CA HIS A 98 13.90 -18.59 -59.28
C HIS A 98 15.00 -19.64 -59.09
N TYR A 99 15.26 -20.09 -57.85
CA TYR A 99 16.28 -21.11 -57.60
C TYR A 99 15.90 -22.49 -58.16
N LEU A 100 14.65 -22.92 -57.99
CA LEU A 100 14.17 -24.18 -58.58
C LEU A 100 14.31 -24.17 -60.11
N SER A 101 13.97 -23.04 -60.76
CA SER A 101 14.08 -22.88 -62.21
C SER A 101 15.52 -22.81 -62.69
N ARG A 102 16.43 -22.21 -61.92
CA ARG A 102 17.87 -22.19 -62.25
C ARG A 102 18.51 -23.56 -62.11
N ILE A 103 18.17 -24.31 -61.06
CA ILE A 103 18.74 -25.63 -60.80
C ILE A 103 18.28 -26.65 -61.85
N ILE A 104 17.04 -26.58 -62.32
CA ILE A 104 16.51 -27.54 -63.29
C ILE A 104 17.08 -27.33 -64.71
N ASN A 105 17.45 -26.09 -65.04
CA ASN A 105 17.97 -25.67 -66.34
C ASN A 105 19.49 -25.44 -66.32
N LEU A 106 20.24 -26.18 -65.50
CA LEU A 106 21.69 -26.03 -65.44
C LEU A 106 22.36 -26.57 -66.70
N ASP A 107 23.24 -25.75 -67.28
CA ASP A 107 24.24 -26.20 -68.24
C ASP A 107 25.42 -26.79 -67.47
N PHE A 108 25.70 -28.07 -67.72
CA PHE A 108 26.77 -28.81 -67.06
C PHE A 108 28.07 -28.75 -67.88
N GLU A 109 29.21 -28.70 -67.20
CA GLU A 109 30.53 -28.59 -67.83
C GLU A 109 31.05 -29.93 -68.36
N SER A 110 30.59 -31.04 -67.77
CA SER A 110 30.92 -32.40 -68.16
C SER A 110 29.87 -33.00 -69.11
N ASP A 111 30.23 -34.04 -69.85
CA ASP A 111 29.30 -34.78 -70.71
C ASP A 111 28.42 -35.72 -69.88
N ILE A 112 27.46 -35.12 -69.17
CA ILE A 112 26.58 -35.82 -68.23
C ILE A 112 25.65 -36.82 -68.94
N GLU A 113 25.22 -36.52 -70.16
CA GLU A 113 24.32 -37.39 -70.92
C GLU A 113 25.00 -38.70 -71.32
N GLU A 114 26.24 -38.63 -71.83
CA GLU A 114 26.98 -39.82 -72.25
C GLU A 114 27.28 -40.75 -71.06
N HIS A 115 27.61 -40.16 -69.90
CA HIS A 115 27.97 -40.87 -68.67
C HIS A 115 26.78 -41.20 -67.76
N ARG A 116 25.54 -40.87 -68.17
CA ARG A 116 24.29 -41.11 -67.41
C ARG A 116 24.31 -40.54 -65.99
N ILE A 117 24.96 -39.41 -65.79
CA ILE A 117 25.05 -38.77 -64.47
C ILE A 117 23.69 -38.14 -64.11
N ARG A 118 23.29 -38.25 -62.84
CA ARG A 118 22.03 -37.71 -62.31
C ARG A 118 22.25 -36.89 -61.04
N VAL A 119 21.38 -35.89 -60.86
CA VAL A 119 21.25 -35.11 -59.63
C VAL A 119 19.89 -35.40 -59.02
N PHE A 120 19.87 -35.98 -57.82
CA PHE A 120 18.65 -36.20 -57.07
C PHE A 120 18.55 -35.20 -55.91
N ILE A 121 17.38 -34.62 -55.74
CA ILE A 121 17.12 -33.57 -54.75
C ILE A 121 15.81 -33.92 -54.01
N PRO A 122 15.88 -34.49 -52.80
CA PRO A 122 14.70 -34.73 -51.99
C PRO A 122 14.17 -33.40 -51.43
N MET A 123 12.87 -33.17 -51.60
CA MET A 123 12.20 -31.90 -51.33
C MET A 123 11.06 -32.10 -50.31
N TYR A 124 11.34 -31.83 -49.04
CA TYR A 124 10.37 -31.96 -47.95
C TYR A 124 9.29 -30.87 -48.00
N GLN A 125 8.01 -31.25 -47.88
CA GLN A 125 6.83 -30.37 -47.84
C GLN A 125 6.76 -29.31 -48.95
N MET A 126 7.32 -29.62 -50.13
CA MET A 126 7.38 -28.68 -51.25
C MET A 126 6.46 -29.07 -52.41
N LYS A 127 5.52 -30.02 -52.22
CA LYS A 127 4.62 -30.52 -53.28
C LYS A 127 3.91 -29.39 -54.04
N ASN A 128 3.44 -28.36 -53.33
CA ASN A 128 2.76 -27.21 -53.93
C ASN A 128 3.69 -26.37 -54.82
N LYS A 129 4.92 -26.09 -54.36
CA LYS A 129 5.92 -25.33 -55.13
C LYS A 129 6.38 -26.09 -56.36
N LEU A 130 6.64 -27.40 -56.21
CA LEU A 130 7.03 -28.27 -57.32
C LEU A 130 5.91 -28.43 -58.35
N SER A 131 4.66 -28.60 -57.89
CA SER A 131 3.49 -28.64 -58.79
C SER A 131 3.29 -27.32 -59.51
N GLY A 132 3.52 -26.19 -58.83
CA GLY A 132 3.50 -24.86 -59.44
C GLY A 132 4.59 -24.66 -60.50
N LEU A 133 5.79 -25.20 -60.27
CA LEU A 133 6.87 -25.20 -61.25
C LEU A 133 6.47 -25.95 -62.53
N VAL A 134 5.90 -27.16 -62.40
CA VAL A 134 5.41 -27.96 -63.53
C VAL A 134 4.24 -27.29 -64.26
N LYS A 135 3.32 -26.65 -63.53
CA LYS A 135 2.21 -25.91 -64.14
C LYS A 135 2.68 -24.72 -64.97
N ARG A 136 3.80 -24.07 -64.59
CA ARG A 136 4.40 -22.96 -65.35
C ARG A 136 5.11 -23.43 -66.61
N ASP A 137 5.72 -24.62 -66.58
CA ASP A 137 6.36 -25.24 -67.73
C ASP A 137 6.15 -26.76 -67.71
N THR A 138 5.21 -27.22 -68.55
CA THR A 138 4.81 -28.63 -68.62
C THR A 138 5.93 -29.55 -69.08
N ARG A 139 6.97 -29.02 -69.76
CA ARG A 139 8.16 -29.77 -70.14
C ARG A 139 8.95 -30.26 -68.92
N LEU A 140 8.78 -29.59 -67.77
CA LEU A 140 9.40 -29.93 -66.49
C LEU A 140 8.61 -30.97 -65.68
N GLU A 141 7.41 -31.39 -66.12
CA GLU A 141 6.63 -32.47 -65.45
C GLU A 141 7.47 -33.70 -65.20
N LEU A 142 8.31 -33.91 -66.20
CA LEU A 142 9.22 -34.97 -66.32
C LEU A 142 10.36 -34.80 -65.29
N ASN A 143 10.81 -33.64 -64.86
CA ASN A 143 11.90 -33.49 -63.87
C ASN A 143 11.44 -33.64 -62.41
N VAL A 144 10.13 -33.71 -62.16
CA VAL A 144 9.55 -33.73 -60.82
C VAL A 144 8.86 -35.08 -60.55
N LEU A 145 9.26 -35.73 -59.46
CA LEU A 145 8.57 -36.88 -58.88
C LEU A 145 7.89 -36.43 -57.59
N LEU A 146 6.59 -36.69 -57.46
CA LEU A 146 5.85 -36.42 -56.23
C LEU A 146 5.43 -37.76 -55.67
N LEU A 147 6.03 -38.16 -54.55
CA LEU A 147 5.59 -39.34 -53.82
C LEU A 147 4.39 -38.96 -52.97
N GLU A 148 3.24 -39.58 -53.22
CA GLU A 148 2.08 -39.41 -52.35
C GLU A 148 2.37 -40.07 -51.01
N THR A 149 2.47 -39.24 -49.98
CA THR A 149 2.63 -39.65 -48.59
C THR A 149 1.50 -39.05 -47.77
N GLY A 150 1.34 -39.53 -46.53
CA GLY A 150 0.67 -38.72 -45.51
C GLY A 150 1.40 -37.38 -45.32
N GLN A 151 0.72 -36.43 -44.68
CA GLN A 151 1.35 -35.21 -44.19
C GLN A 151 1.61 -35.38 -42.69
N ASP A 152 2.77 -34.93 -42.22
CA ASP A 152 3.01 -34.86 -40.79
C ASP A 152 2.28 -33.64 -40.21
N GLU A 153 1.38 -33.87 -39.26
CA GLU A 153 0.75 -32.78 -38.51
C GLU A 153 1.68 -32.24 -37.40
N ASP A 154 2.66 -33.03 -36.97
CA ASP A 154 3.43 -32.77 -35.74
C ASP A 154 4.77 -32.05 -35.95
N TYR A 155 5.27 -31.94 -37.20
CA TYR A 155 6.53 -31.21 -37.44
C TYR A 155 6.33 -29.70 -37.27
N SER A 156 7.13 -29.08 -36.39
CA SER A 156 7.19 -27.63 -36.22
C SER A 156 8.63 -27.13 -36.12
N LEU A 157 8.86 -25.92 -36.64
CA LEU A 157 10.12 -25.21 -36.53
C LEU A 157 9.89 -23.93 -35.72
N THR A 158 10.62 -23.76 -34.62
CA THR A 158 10.64 -22.50 -33.87
C THR A 158 11.99 -21.83 -34.07
N ILE A 159 12.00 -20.69 -34.75
CA ILE A 159 13.19 -19.85 -34.91
C ILE A 159 13.25 -18.88 -33.73
N VAL A 160 14.33 -18.93 -32.96
CA VAL A 160 14.52 -18.14 -31.75
C VAL A 160 15.75 -17.27 -31.89
N SER A 161 15.68 -16.03 -31.41
CA SER A 161 16.85 -15.17 -31.35
C SER A 161 17.92 -15.73 -30.40
N ASN A 162 19.15 -15.89 -30.92
CA ASN A 162 20.32 -16.31 -30.12
C ASN A 162 20.52 -15.44 -28.87
N ASP A 163 20.19 -14.15 -28.96
CA ASP A 163 20.40 -13.16 -27.88
C ASP A 163 19.56 -13.44 -26.62
N LEU A 164 18.56 -14.33 -26.71
CA LEU A 164 17.71 -14.71 -25.58
C LEU A 164 18.38 -15.74 -24.66
N GLY A 165 19.34 -16.52 -25.15
CA GLY A 165 20.10 -17.47 -24.35
C GLY A 165 19.25 -18.53 -23.64
N VAL A 166 18.15 -18.98 -24.25
CA VAL A 166 17.22 -19.95 -23.66
C VAL A 166 17.31 -21.32 -24.30
N ASN A 167 17.15 -22.38 -23.50
CA ASN A 167 16.94 -23.73 -24.01
C ASN A 167 15.47 -24.10 -23.83
N LEU A 168 14.77 -24.36 -24.94
CA LEU A 168 13.36 -24.71 -24.94
C LEU A 168 13.18 -26.22 -24.90
N ASN A 169 11.98 -26.71 -24.56
CA ASN A 169 11.70 -28.14 -24.43
C ASN A 169 11.48 -28.82 -25.81
N ALA A 170 12.53 -28.87 -26.62
CA ALA A 170 12.59 -29.47 -27.97
C ALA A 170 14.06 -29.69 -28.38
N PHE A 171 14.32 -30.15 -29.61
CA PHE A 171 15.68 -30.29 -30.10
C PHE A 171 16.26 -28.92 -30.47
N ASN A 172 17.14 -28.37 -29.61
CA ASN A 172 17.72 -27.04 -29.78
C ASN A 172 18.99 -27.11 -30.63
N LEU A 173 19.03 -26.33 -31.69
CA LEU A 173 20.17 -26.18 -32.58
C LEU A 173 20.61 -24.72 -32.62
N THR A 174 21.92 -24.47 -32.55
CA THR A 174 22.47 -23.12 -32.65
C THR A 174 23.20 -22.96 -33.97
N GLY A 175 22.83 -21.93 -34.73
CA GLY A 175 23.43 -21.62 -36.03
C GLY A 175 22.73 -22.29 -37.21
N TYR A 176 22.49 -21.51 -38.25
CA TYR A 176 21.86 -21.97 -39.50
C TYR A 176 22.62 -23.12 -40.18
N LYS A 177 23.95 -23.17 -40.07
CA LYS A 177 24.76 -24.26 -40.65
C LYS A 177 24.50 -25.59 -39.95
N ARG A 178 24.45 -25.59 -38.60
CA ARG A 178 24.13 -26.79 -37.82
C ARG A 178 22.69 -27.25 -38.07
N TYR A 179 21.76 -26.31 -38.28
CA TYR A 179 20.39 -26.63 -38.70
C TYR A 179 20.36 -27.43 -40.01
N LEU A 180 21.07 -26.97 -41.04
CA LEU A 180 21.18 -27.72 -42.30
C LEU A 180 21.88 -29.07 -42.09
N GLY A 181 22.95 -29.12 -41.27
CA GLY A 181 23.65 -30.36 -40.93
C GLY A 181 22.75 -31.40 -40.26
N TYR A 182 21.85 -30.99 -39.37
CA TYR A 182 20.85 -31.88 -38.75
C TYR A 182 19.92 -32.54 -39.79
N TRP A 183 19.54 -31.80 -40.82
CA TRP A 183 18.74 -32.31 -41.93
C TRP A 183 19.54 -33.18 -42.91
N GLU A 184 20.85 -32.97 -43.04
CA GLU A 184 21.74 -33.85 -43.81
C GLU A 184 21.94 -35.21 -43.14
N GLU A 185 21.93 -35.22 -41.80
CA GLU A 185 21.75 -36.40 -40.94
C GLU A 185 20.27 -36.86 -40.98
N ASN A 186 19.77 -37.59 -39.99
CA ASN A 186 18.39 -38.06 -39.98
C ASN A 186 17.57 -37.26 -38.95
N PRO A 187 16.75 -36.27 -39.38
CA PRO A 187 15.94 -35.48 -38.47
C PRO A 187 14.83 -36.34 -37.82
N GLY A 188 14.54 -36.15 -36.54
CA GLY A 188 13.59 -36.99 -35.79
C GLY A 188 12.59 -36.25 -34.88
N GLU A 189 12.85 -34.98 -34.54
CA GLU A 189 12.03 -34.20 -33.60
C GLU A 189 11.79 -32.76 -34.12
N PRO A 190 10.71 -32.07 -33.65
CA PRO A 190 10.54 -30.63 -33.83
C PRO A 190 11.77 -29.85 -33.37
N VAL A 191 12.13 -28.82 -34.14
CA VAL A 191 13.41 -28.13 -34.00
C VAL A 191 13.21 -26.72 -33.46
N VAL A 192 14.07 -26.34 -32.52
CA VAL A 192 14.27 -24.95 -32.12
C VAL A 192 15.59 -24.47 -32.71
N LEU A 193 15.52 -23.60 -33.71
CA LEU A 193 16.68 -22.98 -34.33
C LEU A 193 17.01 -21.66 -33.64
N HIS A 194 18.10 -21.64 -32.88
CA HIS A 194 18.69 -20.44 -32.33
C HIS A 194 19.61 -19.78 -33.37
N THR A 195 19.27 -18.55 -33.76
CA THR A 195 20.03 -17.77 -34.74
C THR A 195 20.00 -16.27 -34.42
N SER A 196 21.10 -15.58 -34.67
CA SER A 196 21.23 -14.12 -34.57
C SER A 196 20.46 -13.40 -35.67
N ASN A 197 20.01 -14.13 -36.69
CA ASN A 197 19.25 -13.64 -37.83
C ASN A 197 17.73 -13.74 -37.65
N ALA A 198 17.24 -14.19 -36.49
CA ALA A 198 15.81 -14.42 -36.20
C ALA A 198 14.92 -13.22 -36.57
N LYS A 199 15.41 -12.00 -36.31
CA LYS A 199 14.71 -10.74 -36.65
C LYS A 199 14.32 -10.60 -38.12
N PHE A 200 15.10 -11.17 -39.05
CA PHE A 200 14.81 -11.10 -40.49
C PHE A 200 13.65 -12.03 -40.90
N TYR A 201 13.31 -13.00 -40.05
CA TYR A 201 12.25 -13.97 -40.28
C TYR A 201 10.91 -13.57 -39.65
N LYS A 202 10.88 -12.53 -38.79
CA LYS A 202 9.70 -12.16 -37.97
C LYS A 202 8.43 -11.93 -38.78
N ASP A 203 8.55 -11.23 -39.91
CA ASP A 203 7.41 -10.85 -40.76
C ASP A 203 7.28 -11.76 -42.00
N MET A 204 7.97 -12.90 -42.03
CA MET A 204 7.87 -13.83 -43.15
C MET A 204 6.64 -14.72 -43.02
N THR A 205 5.92 -14.88 -44.13
CA THR A 205 4.83 -15.84 -44.23
C THR A 205 5.40 -17.19 -44.64
N PHE A 206 5.27 -18.19 -43.76
CA PHE A 206 5.69 -19.56 -44.03
C PHE A 206 4.49 -20.40 -44.50
N ALA A 207 4.75 -21.37 -45.37
CA ALA A 207 3.73 -22.32 -45.80
C ALA A 207 3.43 -23.41 -44.75
N ASP A 208 4.38 -23.60 -43.82
CA ASP A 208 4.39 -24.67 -42.82
C ASP A 208 4.30 -24.07 -41.40
N ASN A 209 4.23 -24.93 -40.37
CA ASN A 209 4.18 -24.53 -38.96
C ASN A 209 5.54 -24.00 -38.46
N VAL A 210 5.91 -22.80 -38.90
CA VAL A 210 7.10 -22.06 -38.47
C VAL A 210 6.69 -20.92 -37.54
N LYS A 211 7.31 -20.84 -36.37
CA LYS A 211 7.15 -19.74 -35.42
C LYS A 211 8.46 -19.00 -35.26
N VAL A 212 8.40 -17.67 -35.16
CA VAL A 212 9.58 -16.83 -34.99
C VAL A 212 9.44 -16.05 -33.69
N LEU A 213 10.34 -16.29 -32.75
CA LEU A 213 10.35 -15.70 -31.41
C LEU A 213 11.59 -14.82 -31.28
N VAL A 214 11.40 -13.50 -31.31
CA VAL A 214 12.50 -12.53 -31.35
C VAL A 214 12.77 -11.95 -29.98
N THR A 215 11.72 -11.71 -29.18
CA THR A 215 11.85 -11.12 -27.85
C THR A 215 11.62 -12.14 -26.74
N ALA A 216 12.09 -11.81 -25.52
CA ALA A 216 11.80 -12.66 -24.37
C ALA A 216 10.30 -12.77 -24.10
N PHE A 217 9.54 -11.71 -24.41
CA PHE A 217 8.08 -11.71 -24.32
C PHE A 217 7.45 -12.71 -25.30
N ASP A 218 7.94 -12.78 -26.56
CA ASP A 218 7.47 -13.78 -27.54
C ASP A 218 7.60 -15.21 -26.98
N VAL A 219 8.75 -15.52 -26.37
CA VAL A 219 9.02 -16.83 -25.75
C VAL A 219 8.10 -17.09 -24.56
N LEU A 220 7.95 -16.12 -23.66
CA LEU A 220 7.03 -16.21 -22.52
C LEU A 220 5.59 -16.47 -22.99
N ARG A 221 5.16 -15.76 -24.03
CA ARG A 221 3.80 -15.89 -24.58
C ARG A 221 3.56 -17.24 -25.21
N TYR A 222 4.49 -17.71 -26.04
CA TYR A 222 4.30 -18.92 -26.82
C TYR A 222 4.58 -20.21 -26.03
N HIS A 223 5.66 -20.24 -25.23
CA HIS A 223 6.06 -21.47 -24.51
C HIS A 223 5.54 -21.56 -23.08
N TYR A 224 5.29 -20.43 -22.42
CA TYR A 224 4.85 -20.40 -21.03
C TYR A 224 3.40 -19.92 -20.86
N ASN A 225 2.68 -19.70 -21.97
CA ASN A 225 1.25 -19.37 -22.00
C ASN A 225 0.86 -18.21 -21.07
N ILE A 226 1.70 -17.17 -20.99
CA ILE A 226 1.38 -16.02 -20.16
C ILE A 226 0.09 -15.32 -20.64
N SER A 227 -0.74 -14.90 -19.68
CA SER A 227 -2.12 -14.41 -19.90
C SER A 227 -2.27 -13.41 -21.04
N THR A 228 -3.38 -13.52 -21.80
CA THR A 228 -3.67 -12.63 -22.94
C THR A 228 -3.84 -11.17 -22.60
N ILE A 229 -4.13 -10.89 -21.34
CA ILE A 229 -4.25 -9.54 -20.78
C ILE A 229 -2.88 -8.83 -20.68
N ILE A 230 -1.79 -9.59 -20.63
CA ILE A 230 -0.44 -9.03 -20.55
C ILE A 230 0.00 -8.58 -21.95
N SER A 231 0.39 -7.30 -22.06
CA SER A 231 1.01 -6.71 -23.24
C SER A 231 2.52 -6.61 -23.07
N GLU A 232 3.29 -6.77 -24.15
CA GLU A 232 4.74 -6.56 -24.15
C GLU A 232 5.12 -5.16 -23.64
N SER A 233 4.29 -4.17 -23.95
CA SER A 233 4.47 -2.77 -23.53
C SER A 233 4.37 -2.55 -22.02
N PHE A 234 3.92 -3.53 -21.23
CA PHE A 234 3.86 -3.45 -19.77
C PHE A 234 5.24 -3.54 -19.11
N GLY A 235 6.28 -3.92 -19.85
CA GLY A 235 7.63 -4.02 -19.33
C GLY A 235 8.67 -3.60 -20.36
N LYS A 236 9.87 -3.29 -19.86
CA LYS A 236 11.07 -3.12 -20.71
C LYS A 236 11.59 -4.51 -21.10
N ASP A 237 12.33 -4.59 -22.20
CA ASP A 237 12.94 -5.85 -22.68
C ASP A 237 13.69 -6.61 -21.57
N TYR A 238 14.44 -5.88 -20.74
CA TYR A 238 15.19 -6.49 -19.64
C TYR A 238 14.28 -7.13 -18.56
N HIS A 239 13.09 -6.58 -18.28
CA HIS A 239 12.13 -7.19 -17.35
C HIS A 239 11.68 -8.56 -17.85
N TRP A 240 11.35 -8.64 -19.14
CA TRP A 240 10.93 -9.88 -19.77
C TRP A 240 12.07 -10.90 -19.84
N LYS A 241 13.30 -10.46 -20.09
CA LYS A 241 14.50 -11.33 -20.05
C LYS A 241 14.75 -11.92 -18.67
N GLU A 242 14.70 -11.11 -17.61
CA GLU A 242 14.87 -11.61 -16.24
C GLU A 242 13.73 -12.57 -15.85
N THR A 243 12.49 -12.25 -16.22
CA THR A 243 11.34 -13.14 -16.04
C THR A 243 11.54 -14.48 -16.76
N LEU A 244 12.03 -14.45 -18.00
CA LEU A 244 12.31 -15.63 -18.81
C LEU A 244 13.40 -16.50 -18.17
N LYS A 245 14.46 -15.92 -17.61
CA LYS A 245 15.48 -16.68 -16.86
C LYS A 245 14.85 -17.42 -15.69
N MET A 246 14.01 -16.74 -14.88
CA MET A 246 13.40 -17.36 -13.71
C MET A 246 12.37 -18.44 -14.08
N ILE A 247 11.50 -18.17 -15.05
CA ILE A 247 10.39 -19.08 -15.38
C ILE A 247 10.88 -20.41 -15.96
N THR A 248 12.07 -20.47 -16.56
CA THR A 248 12.67 -21.74 -17.02
C THR A 248 12.83 -22.74 -15.86
N SER A 249 13.15 -22.22 -14.67
CA SER A 249 13.30 -22.99 -13.44
C SER A 249 11.96 -23.22 -12.73
N TYR A 250 11.10 -22.20 -12.67
CA TYR A 250 9.89 -22.20 -11.83
C TYR A 250 8.57 -22.47 -12.57
N LYS A 251 8.63 -22.63 -13.90
CA LYS A 251 7.56 -23.05 -14.83
C LYS A 251 6.39 -22.08 -15.03
N THR A 252 5.95 -21.35 -14.01
CA THR A 252 4.82 -20.42 -14.12
C THR A 252 5.18 -19.03 -13.61
N LEU A 253 4.48 -17.98 -14.10
CA LEU A 253 4.67 -16.62 -13.60
C LEU A 253 4.37 -16.50 -12.10
N ASN A 254 3.31 -17.17 -11.61
CA ASN A 254 2.99 -17.12 -10.18
C ASN A 254 4.11 -17.72 -9.34
N ASN A 255 4.67 -18.88 -9.72
CA ASN A 255 5.82 -19.46 -9.01
C ASN A 255 7.04 -18.54 -9.05
N VAL A 256 7.28 -17.84 -10.17
CA VAL A 256 8.36 -16.83 -10.27
C VAL A 256 8.15 -15.73 -9.23
N PHE A 257 6.94 -15.19 -9.11
CA PHE A 257 6.65 -14.12 -8.15
C PHE A 257 6.70 -14.59 -6.70
N GLU A 258 6.18 -15.78 -6.40
CA GLU A 258 6.23 -16.40 -5.06
C GLU A 258 7.68 -16.56 -4.58
N ILE A 259 8.57 -17.04 -5.45
CA ILE A 259 9.99 -17.18 -5.16
C ILE A 259 10.68 -15.82 -5.07
N LEU A 260 10.38 -14.89 -5.97
CA LEU A 260 11.00 -13.56 -5.99
C LEU A 260 10.74 -12.79 -4.68
N PHE A 261 9.51 -12.88 -4.14
CA PHE A 261 9.11 -12.12 -2.97
C PHE A 261 9.10 -12.93 -1.66
N TYR A 262 9.42 -14.22 -1.73
CA TYR A 262 9.39 -15.17 -0.61
C TYR A 262 8.02 -15.21 0.10
N ILE A 263 6.94 -15.25 -0.68
CA ILE A 263 5.56 -15.37 -0.18
C ILE A 263 4.78 -16.44 -0.95
N PRO A 264 3.94 -17.24 -0.27
CA PRO A 264 3.24 -18.37 -0.91
C PRO A 264 2.00 -17.96 -1.73
N ARG A 265 1.59 -16.70 -1.64
CA ARG A 265 0.45 -16.13 -2.38
C ARG A 265 0.57 -14.63 -2.42
N TYR A 266 -0.13 -14.03 -3.38
CA TYR A 266 -0.21 -12.58 -3.52
C TYR A 266 -0.77 -11.90 -2.25
N ASP A 267 -0.05 -10.89 -1.78
CA ASP A 267 -0.49 -9.99 -0.70
C ASP A 267 -0.03 -8.57 -1.05
N ALA A 268 -0.98 -7.73 -1.47
CA ALA A 268 -0.72 -6.36 -1.87
C ALA A 268 0.00 -5.54 -0.79
N LYS A 269 -0.39 -5.70 0.48
CA LYS A 269 0.16 -4.90 1.59
C LYS A 269 1.61 -5.28 1.84
N HIS A 270 1.88 -6.58 1.86
CA HIS A 270 3.24 -7.09 2.03
C HIS A 270 4.14 -6.65 0.87
N LEU A 271 3.69 -6.79 -0.38
CA LEU A 271 4.45 -6.38 -1.56
C LEU A 271 4.71 -4.87 -1.58
N PHE A 272 3.69 -4.06 -1.33
CA PHE A 272 3.83 -2.60 -1.32
C PHE A 272 4.72 -2.10 -0.18
N SER A 273 4.77 -2.80 0.96
CA SER A 273 5.71 -2.48 2.04
C SER A 273 7.19 -2.63 1.65
N LYS A 274 7.49 -3.45 0.64
CA LYS A 274 8.84 -3.65 0.11
C LYS A 274 9.21 -2.68 -1.02
N TRP A 275 8.24 -1.99 -1.60
CA TRP A 275 8.37 -1.21 -2.85
C TRP A 275 9.57 -0.25 -2.87
N ASN A 276 9.75 0.56 -1.81
CA ASN A 276 10.81 1.57 -1.76
C ASN A 276 12.21 0.96 -1.68
N ASN A 277 12.33 -0.27 -1.20
CA ASN A 277 13.59 -1.01 -1.10
C ASN A 277 13.78 -1.99 -2.26
N SER A 278 12.81 -2.10 -3.17
CA SER A 278 12.85 -2.98 -4.34
C SER A 278 13.61 -2.35 -5.50
N SER A 279 14.32 -3.19 -6.25
CA SER A 279 14.90 -2.87 -7.55
C SER A 279 13.84 -2.53 -8.60
N ASP A 280 14.28 -2.00 -9.75
CA ASP A 280 13.36 -1.65 -10.85
C ASP A 280 12.58 -2.87 -11.36
N PHE A 281 13.26 -4.01 -11.52
CA PHE A 281 12.63 -5.29 -11.86
C PHE A 281 11.62 -5.76 -10.81
N GLU A 282 11.97 -5.70 -9.52
CA GLU A 282 11.06 -6.11 -8.45
C GLU A 282 9.82 -5.21 -8.37
N ARG A 283 9.96 -3.89 -8.53
CA ARG A 283 8.79 -2.98 -8.58
C ARG A 283 7.88 -3.28 -9.76
N TRP A 284 8.46 -3.52 -10.94
CA TRP A 284 7.71 -3.96 -12.11
C TRP A 284 6.99 -5.29 -11.86
N ALA A 285 7.64 -6.26 -11.22
CA ALA A 285 7.06 -7.56 -10.88
C ALA A 285 5.95 -7.44 -9.82
N ILE A 286 6.11 -6.61 -8.78
CA ILE A 286 5.06 -6.29 -7.81
C ILE A 286 3.83 -5.76 -8.53
N TRP A 287 4.02 -4.77 -9.40
CA TRP A 287 2.94 -4.16 -10.16
C TRP A 287 2.26 -5.15 -11.11
N LEU A 288 3.04 -5.95 -11.86
CA LEU A 288 2.50 -6.93 -12.80
C LEU A 288 1.70 -8.01 -12.07
N TRP A 289 2.23 -8.54 -10.96
CA TRP A 289 1.52 -9.52 -10.15
C TRP A 289 0.23 -8.93 -9.59
N SER A 290 0.28 -7.68 -9.12
CA SER A 290 -0.92 -6.95 -8.68
C SER A 290 -1.96 -6.84 -9.79
N LYS A 291 -1.57 -6.50 -11.02
CA LYS A 291 -2.47 -6.39 -12.18
C LYS A 291 -3.11 -7.73 -12.56
N LEU A 292 -2.43 -8.84 -12.29
CA LEU A 292 -2.93 -10.20 -12.56
C LEU A 292 -3.88 -10.71 -11.48
N GLU A 293 -3.61 -10.43 -10.21
CA GLU A 293 -4.33 -11.02 -9.08
C GLU A 293 -5.50 -10.16 -8.58
N VAL A 294 -5.40 -8.84 -8.70
CA VAL A 294 -6.42 -7.92 -8.17
C VAL A 294 -7.63 -7.86 -9.12
N LYS A 295 -8.81 -8.21 -8.61
CA LYS A 295 -10.09 -8.28 -9.37
C LYS A 295 -11.19 -7.34 -8.88
N GLY A 296 -10.94 -6.57 -7.83
CA GLY A 296 -11.91 -5.64 -7.26
C GLY A 296 -11.27 -4.66 -6.28
N GLY A 297 -12.09 -3.82 -5.66
CA GLY A 297 -11.63 -2.80 -4.72
C GLY A 297 -11.03 -1.57 -5.39
N TYR A 298 -10.40 -0.72 -4.58
CA TYR A 298 -9.73 0.50 -5.04
C TYR A 298 -8.52 0.19 -5.90
N LEU A 299 -7.73 -0.80 -5.48
CA LEU A 299 -6.51 -1.16 -6.20
C LEU A 299 -6.80 -1.65 -7.62
N TRP A 300 -7.92 -2.33 -7.84
CA TRP A 300 -8.35 -2.69 -9.19
C TRP A 300 -8.60 -1.46 -10.05
N LYS A 301 -9.31 -0.43 -9.54
CA LYS A 301 -9.58 0.82 -10.28
C LYS A 301 -8.29 1.56 -10.65
N VAL A 302 -7.30 1.53 -9.76
CA VAL A 302 -5.98 2.09 -10.00
C VAL A 302 -5.27 1.32 -11.12
N LEU A 303 -5.21 -0.01 -10.99
CA LEU A 303 -4.46 -0.87 -11.90
C LEU A 303 -5.12 -1.02 -13.27
N ASP A 304 -6.44 -0.90 -13.38
CA ASP A 304 -7.17 -1.02 -14.65
C ASP A 304 -6.69 0.02 -15.68
N LYS A 305 -6.54 1.28 -15.24
CA LYS A 305 -6.08 2.40 -16.07
C LYS A 305 -4.56 2.60 -16.06
N ASN A 306 -3.85 2.01 -15.11
CA ASN A 306 -2.40 2.16 -14.99
C ASN A 306 -1.68 1.09 -15.83
N TYR A 307 -0.94 1.53 -16.86
CA TYR A 307 -0.14 0.67 -17.74
C TYR A 307 1.37 0.83 -17.51
N ASN A 308 1.75 1.63 -16.52
CA ASN A 308 3.14 1.91 -16.19
C ASN A 308 3.34 1.88 -14.67
N PHE A 309 4.12 0.91 -14.19
CA PHE A 309 4.44 0.74 -12.77
C PHE A 309 5.14 1.97 -12.17
N GLU A 310 5.86 2.75 -12.98
CA GLU A 310 6.57 3.96 -12.54
C GLU A 310 5.59 5.04 -12.03
N THR A 311 4.35 5.03 -12.50
CA THR A 311 3.29 5.95 -12.08
C THR A 311 2.32 5.32 -11.07
N LEU A 312 2.64 4.15 -10.51
CA LEU A 312 1.76 3.43 -9.58
C LEU A 312 1.43 4.26 -8.32
N MET A 313 2.45 4.82 -7.65
CA MET A 313 2.23 5.60 -6.42
C MET A 313 1.38 6.86 -6.69
N GLU A 314 1.62 7.53 -7.81
CA GLU A 314 0.81 8.66 -8.26
C GLU A 314 -0.64 8.22 -8.53
N SER A 315 -0.83 7.09 -9.22
CA SER A 315 -2.16 6.56 -9.53
C SER A 315 -2.91 6.15 -8.25
N ILE A 316 -2.25 5.47 -7.31
CA ILE A 316 -2.81 5.13 -5.98
C ILE A 316 -3.25 6.39 -5.24
N THR A 317 -2.49 7.48 -5.36
CA THR A 317 -2.85 8.72 -4.68
C THR A 317 -4.02 9.42 -5.36
N ASN A 318 -4.05 9.45 -6.70
CA ASN A 318 -4.93 10.31 -7.48
C ASN A 318 -6.27 9.70 -7.90
N SER A 319 -6.39 8.37 -7.98
CA SER A 319 -7.58 7.72 -8.52
C SER A 319 -8.83 7.96 -7.66
N ILE A 320 -8.68 8.20 -6.36
CA ILE A 320 -9.81 8.51 -5.46
C ILE A 320 -10.56 9.77 -5.89
N CYS A 321 -9.88 10.74 -6.50
CA CYS A 321 -10.46 12.00 -6.95
C CYS A 321 -11.42 11.82 -8.15
N GLU A 322 -11.38 10.66 -8.81
CA GLU A 322 -12.30 10.29 -9.91
C GLU A 322 -13.54 9.54 -9.41
N ILE A 323 -13.61 9.22 -8.11
CA ILE A 323 -14.71 8.49 -7.50
C ILE A 323 -15.66 9.49 -6.84
N ASP A 324 -16.94 9.40 -7.17
CA ASP A 324 -18.00 10.18 -6.52
C ASP A 324 -18.05 9.87 -5.02
N THR A 325 -18.01 10.90 -4.18
CA THR A 325 -18.07 10.79 -2.71
C THR A 325 -19.40 10.21 -2.22
N LYS A 326 -20.44 10.24 -3.04
CA LYS A 326 -21.75 9.62 -2.76
C LYS A 326 -21.82 8.15 -3.16
N ASN A 327 -20.76 7.59 -3.76
CA ASN A 327 -20.70 6.17 -4.06
C ASN A 327 -20.77 5.35 -2.77
N ASN A 328 -21.60 4.31 -2.74
CA ASN A 328 -21.78 3.47 -1.55
C ASN A 328 -20.50 2.72 -1.11
N GLN A 329 -19.56 2.51 -2.02
CA GLN A 329 -18.25 1.90 -1.76
C GLN A 329 -17.13 2.93 -1.51
N TYR A 330 -17.45 4.24 -1.47
CA TYR A 330 -16.43 5.28 -1.36
C TYR A 330 -15.56 5.11 -0.12
N ILE A 331 -16.17 4.82 1.03
CA ILE A 331 -15.45 4.63 2.30
C ILE A 331 -14.51 3.42 2.25
N ASP A 332 -14.93 2.33 1.60
CA ASP A 332 -14.08 1.15 1.40
C ASP A 332 -12.87 1.51 0.51
N PHE A 333 -13.12 2.24 -0.58
CA PHE A 333 -12.06 2.68 -1.48
C PHE A 333 -11.09 3.65 -0.83
N TYR A 334 -11.60 4.59 -0.05
CA TYR A 334 -10.81 5.52 0.75
C TYR A 334 -9.92 4.77 1.74
N THR A 335 -10.49 3.79 2.45
CA THR A 335 -9.77 3.00 3.46
C THR A 335 -8.66 2.16 2.81
N GLU A 336 -8.94 1.52 1.68
CA GLU A 336 -7.95 0.82 0.87
C GLU A 336 -6.83 1.76 0.39
N ARG A 337 -7.18 2.93 -0.19
CA ARG A 337 -6.21 3.94 -0.62
C ARG A 337 -5.26 4.31 0.52
N ARG A 338 -5.82 4.71 1.66
CA ARG A 338 -5.05 5.11 2.85
C ARG A 338 -4.12 3.99 3.29
N GLN A 339 -4.57 2.74 3.28
CA GLN A 339 -3.74 1.59 3.60
C GLN A 339 -2.57 1.39 2.63
N TYR A 340 -2.82 1.48 1.32
CA TYR A 340 -1.76 1.34 0.33
C TYR A 340 -0.77 2.51 0.37
N MET A 341 -1.22 3.74 0.62
CA MET A 341 -0.34 4.89 0.83
C MET A 341 0.60 4.67 2.03
N LYS A 342 0.09 4.11 3.14
CA LYS A 342 0.91 3.74 4.30
C LYS A 342 1.90 2.62 3.98
N CYS A 343 1.47 1.57 3.28
CA CYS A 343 2.37 0.48 2.88
C CYS A 343 3.51 0.99 1.98
N LEU A 344 3.19 1.86 1.02
CA LEU A 344 4.16 2.48 0.12
C LEU A 344 5.00 3.59 0.78
N SER A 345 4.71 3.94 2.03
CA SER A 345 5.36 5.04 2.76
C SER A 345 5.38 6.34 1.97
N ILE A 346 4.24 6.70 1.36
CA ILE A 346 4.10 7.95 0.59
C ILE A 346 4.14 9.13 1.57
N GLY A 347 5.30 9.79 1.66
CA GLY A 347 5.50 10.95 2.54
C GLY A 347 5.20 12.31 1.91
N ILE A 348 5.14 12.37 0.57
CA ILE A 348 4.84 13.58 -0.20
C ILE A 348 3.84 13.23 -1.28
N LEU A 349 2.74 13.98 -1.37
CA LEU A 349 1.76 13.78 -2.42
C LEU A 349 2.25 14.40 -3.75
N PRO A 350 1.93 13.77 -4.90
CA PRO A 350 2.28 14.33 -6.20
C PRO A 350 1.50 15.64 -6.44
N PRO A 351 2.07 16.64 -7.12
CA PRO A 351 1.39 17.91 -7.43
C PRO A 351 0.03 17.72 -8.14
N SER A 352 -0.10 16.65 -8.94
CA SER A 352 -1.32 16.28 -9.62
C SER A 352 -2.48 15.97 -8.67
N PHE A 353 -2.23 15.51 -7.45
CA PHE A 353 -3.27 15.32 -6.43
C PHE A 353 -3.89 16.66 -6.01
N TRP A 354 -3.04 17.62 -5.67
CA TRP A 354 -3.45 18.94 -5.20
C TRP A 354 -4.23 19.70 -6.26
N GLU A 355 -3.78 19.66 -7.52
CA GLU A 355 -4.50 20.25 -8.65
C GLU A 355 -5.89 19.63 -8.84
N LYS A 356 -6.05 18.32 -8.64
CA LYS A 356 -7.36 17.63 -8.73
C LYS A 356 -8.37 18.05 -7.65
N ILE A 357 -7.93 18.58 -6.51
CA ILE A 357 -8.82 18.97 -5.41
C ILE A 357 -8.93 20.48 -5.19
N LYS A 358 -8.01 21.30 -5.72
CA LYS A 358 -7.96 22.76 -5.51
C LYS A 358 -9.23 23.51 -5.92
N GLY A 359 -9.92 23.06 -6.98
CA GLY A 359 -11.16 23.67 -7.47
C GLY A 359 -12.44 23.26 -6.74
N ARG A 360 -12.35 22.37 -5.75
CA ARG A 360 -13.50 21.85 -5.00
C ARG A 360 -13.77 22.69 -3.76
N ASN A 361 -15.02 22.70 -3.28
CA ASN A 361 -15.33 23.39 -2.02
C ASN A 361 -14.61 22.70 -0.83
N PRO A 362 -14.34 23.43 0.27
CA PRO A 362 -13.54 22.90 1.38
C PRO A 362 -14.06 21.59 1.99
N LEU A 363 -15.37 21.45 2.19
CA LEU A 363 -15.96 20.23 2.75
C LEU A 363 -15.78 19.02 1.82
N GLU A 364 -15.93 19.21 0.51
CA GLU A 364 -15.70 18.16 -0.48
C GLU A 364 -14.22 17.73 -0.50
N ARG A 365 -13.28 18.67 -0.31
CA ARG A 365 -11.85 18.36 -0.26
C ARG A 365 -11.50 17.40 0.87
N LEU A 366 -12.14 17.51 2.04
CA LEU A 366 -11.90 16.62 3.19
C LEU A 366 -12.08 15.14 2.86
N TYR A 367 -13.03 14.79 1.97
CA TYR A 367 -13.25 13.40 1.59
C TYR A 367 -12.01 12.75 0.95
N TYR A 368 -11.12 13.53 0.34
CA TYR A 368 -9.93 13.02 -0.35
C TYR A 368 -8.66 13.08 0.50
N LEU A 369 -8.63 13.86 1.58
CA LEU A 369 -7.47 14.01 2.47
C LEU A 369 -7.36 12.82 3.42
N THR A 370 -6.14 12.48 3.84
CA THR A 370 -5.84 11.43 4.82
C THR A 370 -4.88 11.95 5.90
N ASP A 371 -4.58 11.10 6.89
CA ASP A 371 -3.54 11.34 7.89
C ASP A 371 -2.15 10.81 7.48
N CYS A 372 -1.95 10.42 6.21
CA CYS A 372 -0.69 9.80 5.77
C CYS A 372 0.45 10.80 5.65
N THR A 373 0.16 12.06 5.33
CA THR A 373 1.18 13.11 5.16
C THR A 373 0.88 14.34 6.00
N LEU A 374 1.92 15.06 6.42
CA LEU A 374 1.77 16.32 7.17
C LEU A 374 1.00 17.38 6.36
N GLU A 375 1.21 17.42 5.04
CA GLU A 375 0.55 18.38 4.15
C GLU A 375 -0.98 18.20 4.12
N GLU A 376 -1.46 16.96 4.04
CA GLU A 376 -2.90 16.64 4.11
C GLU A 376 -3.51 17.03 5.47
N ARG A 377 -2.80 16.74 6.57
CA ARG A 377 -3.24 17.07 7.92
C ARG A 377 -3.31 18.59 8.14
N CYS A 378 -2.32 19.32 7.63
CA CYS A 378 -2.33 20.79 7.65
C CYS A 378 -3.48 21.36 6.83
N GLU A 379 -3.78 20.78 5.67
CA GLU A 379 -4.92 21.20 4.85
C GLU A 379 -6.26 20.93 5.56
N THR A 380 -6.35 19.82 6.30
CA THR A 380 -7.52 19.52 7.14
C THR A 380 -7.77 20.62 8.18
N ILE A 381 -6.72 21.10 8.86
CA ILE A 381 -6.85 22.21 9.82
C ILE A 381 -7.26 23.52 9.15
N LYS A 382 -6.72 23.82 7.96
CA LYS A 382 -7.12 25.02 7.21
C LYS A 382 -8.61 24.98 6.87
N ILE A 383 -9.12 23.83 6.43
CA ILE A 383 -10.54 23.64 6.14
C ILE A 383 -11.38 23.82 7.42
N ILE A 384 -10.99 23.21 8.53
CA ILE A 384 -11.66 23.39 9.84
C ILE A 384 -11.69 24.88 10.25
N THR A 385 -10.61 25.61 10.01
CA THR A 385 -10.52 27.03 10.35
C THR A 385 -11.47 27.88 9.51
N THR A 386 -11.65 27.54 8.23
CA THR A 386 -12.54 28.26 7.31
C THR A 386 -14.02 27.91 7.52
N GLU A 387 -14.34 26.62 7.66
CA GLU A 387 -15.72 26.12 7.71
C GLU A 387 -16.28 26.00 9.14
N GLY A 388 -15.41 25.98 10.14
CA GLY A 388 -15.74 25.67 11.53
C GLY A 388 -15.86 24.16 11.81
N LEU A 389 -15.97 23.80 13.09
CA LEU A 389 -16.16 22.42 13.53
C LEU A 389 -17.65 22.04 13.51
N THR A 390 -18.16 21.74 12.32
CA THR A 390 -19.52 21.23 12.12
C THR A 390 -19.62 19.73 12.41
N ASP A 391 -20.82 19.23 12.74
CA ASP A 391 -21.05 17.80 12.97
C ASP A 391 -20.59 16.93 11.79
N SER A 392 -20.80 17.40 10.55
CA SER A 392 -20.34 16.74 9.33
C SER A 392 -18.82 16.58 9.28
N ILE A 393 -18.08 17.63 9.67
CA ILE A 393 -16.61 17.59 9.72
C ILE A 393 -16.16 16.66 10.84
N ILE A 394 -16.80 16.73 12.00
CA ILE A 394 -16.50 15.85 13.15
C ILE A 394 -16.67 14.37 12.79
N GLU A 395 -17.73 14.03 12.05
CA GLU A 395 -17.96 12.67 11.56
C GLU A 395 -16.90 12.24 10.54
N LEU A 396 -16.52 13.11 9.59
CA LEU A 396 -15.46 12.82 8.61
C LEU A 396 -14.09 12.62 9.27
N LEU A 397 -13.78 13.38 10.31
CA LEU A 397 -12.50 13.27 11.02
C LEU A 397 -12.29 11.90 11.68
N LYS A 398 -13.36 11.14 11.99
CA LYS A 398 -13.24 9.75 12.46
C LYS A 398 -12.49 8.86 11.48
N ILE A 399 -12.51 9.22 10.20
CA ILE A 399 -11.90 8.47 9.10
C ILE A 399 -10.66 9.19 8.57
N VAL A 400 -10.74 10.53 8.42
CA VAL A 400 -9.70 11.36 7.79
C VAL A 400 -8.47 11.55 8.68
N ASP A 401 -8.67 11.97 9.93
CA ASP A 401 -7.58 12.17 10.91
C ASP A 401 -8.08 11.79 12.32
N PRO A 402 -8.04 10.50 12.66
CA PRO A 402 -8.57 10.00 13.94
C PRO A 402 -7.87 10.60 15.17
N TYR A 403 -6.58 10.95 15.07
CA TYR A 403 -5.87 11.62 16.16
C TYR A 403 -6.32 13.06 16.34
N LEU A 404 -6.54 13.81 15.25
CA LEU A 404 -7.13 15.13 15.34
C LEU A 404 -8.56 15.06 15.92
N LYS A 405 -9.35 14.07 15.52
CA LYS A 405 -10.67 13.80 16.12
C LYS A 405 -10.58 13.56 17.63
N ALA A 406 -9.65 12.69 18.05
CA ALA A 406 -9.43 12.37 19.46
C ALA A 406 -8.98 13.59 20.27
N TYR A 407 -8.13 14.44 19.69
CA TYR A 407 -7.73 15.70 20.32
C TYR A 407 -8.90 16.68 20.46
N ILE A 408 -9.78 16.79 19.47
CA ILE A 408 -10.94 17.71 19.55
C ILE A 408 -11.98 17.21 20.55
N GLU A 409 -12.16 15.90 20.68
CA GLU A 409 -13.12 15.29 21.59
C GLU A 409 -12.93 15.79 23.03
N PRO A 410 -14.00 16.18 23.75
CA PRO A 410 -13.89 16.59 25.14
C PRO A 410 -13.38 15.45 26.02
N TYR A 411 -12.40 15.74 26.87
CA TYR A 411 -12.15 14.90 28.05
C TYR A 411 -13.19 15.29 29.10
N ILE A 412 -13.92 14.32 29.66
CA ILE A 412 -14.94 14.59 30.67
C ILE A 412 -14.27 14.71 32.03
N PHE A 413 -14.13 15.95 32.52
CA PHE A 413 -13.64 16.24 33.85
C PHE A 413 -14.75 16.02 34.88
N ASN A 414 -14.37 15.78 36.14
CA ASN A 414 -15.34 15.72 37.25
C ASN A 414 -16.19 17.00 37.39
N THR A 415 -15.62 18.14 37.00
CA THR A 415 -16.30 19.44 37.00
C THR A 415 -16.61 19.88 35.58
N GLN A 416 -17.89 20.04 35.24
CA GLN A 416 -18.35 20.41 33.89
C GLN A 416 -17.66 21.67 33.34
N ARG A 417 -17.35 22.64 34.20
CA ARG A 417 -16.67 23.88 33.81
C ARG A 417 -15.31 23.65 33.14
N TYR A 418 -14.55 22.64 33.59
CA TYR A 418 -13.25 22.32 32.99
C TYR A 418 -13.44 21.63 31.64
N THR A 419 -14.43 20.74 31.52
CA THR A 419 -14.84 20.13 30.25
C THR A 419 -15.18 21.22 29.22
N ASP A 420 -16.03 22.18 29.59
CA ASP A 420 -16.45 23.26 28.70
C ASP A 420 -15.30 24.21 28.34
N TYR A 421 -14.42 24.50 29.32
CA TYR A 421 -13.24 25.32 29.11
C TYR A 421 -12.29 24.70 28.08
N PHE A 422 -11.88 23.44 28.29
CA PHE A 422 -10.91 22.79 27.40
C PHE A 422 -11.51 22.46 26.03
N ALA A 423 -12.81 22.21 25.92
CA ALA A 423 -13.47 22.10 24.63
C ALA A 423 -13.32 23.41 23.83
N GLN A 424 -13.59 24.57 24.44
CA GLN A 424 -13.45 25.88 23.79
C GLN A 424 -12.00 26.31 23.56
N TYR A 425 -11.09 25.96 24.48
CA TYR A 425 -9.66 26.20 24.34
C TYR A 425 -9.12 25.50 23.09
N LYS A 426 -9.38 24.19 22.96
CA LYS A 426 -8.88 23.38 21.84
C LYS A 426 -9.43 23.85 20.51
N GLN A 427 -10.72 24.16 20.41
CA GLN A 427 -11.32 24.70 19.19
C GLN A 427 -10.62 25.99 18.72
N GLN A 428 -10.32 26.89 19.65
CA GLN A 428 -9.64 28.16 19.36
C GLN A 428 -8.14 27.99 19.07
N LYS A 429 -7.47 27.06 19.77
CA LYS A 429 -6.07 26.69 19.50
C LYS A 429 -5.94 26.14 18.06
N LEU A 430 -6.87 25.28 17.64
CA LEU A 430 -6.91 24.75 16.28
C LEU A 430 -7.21 25.81 15.24
N ALA A 431 -8.12 26.75 15.51
CA ALA A 431 -8.41 27.86 14.59
C ALA A 431 -7.33 28.97 14.61
N ASN A 432 -6.32 28.83 15.48
CA ASN A 432 -5.26 29.81 15.74
C ASN A 432 -5.82 31.24 15.92
N THR A 433 -6.92 31.34 16.65
CA THR A 433 -7.59 32.61 16.98
C THR A 433 -8.23 32.50 18.36
N VAL A 434 -8.42 33.64 19.03
CA VAL A 434 -9.12 33.70 20.31
C VAL A 434 -10.17 34.80 20.27
N ASN A 435 -11.41 34.49 20.63
CA ASN A 435 -12.51 35.45 20.62
C ASN A 435 -12.68 36.12 22.00
N ASN A 436 -13.38 37.27 22.04
CA ASN A 436 -13.53 38.04 23.28
C ASN A 436 -14.36 37.28 24.33
N ALA A 437 -15.39 36.53 23.92
CA ALA A 437 -16.21 35.75 24.85
C ALA A 437 -15.39 34.72 25.63
N PHE A 438 -14.39 34.09 24.99
CA PHE A 438 -13.49 33.18 25.66
C PHE A 438 -12.48 33.90 26.55
N ILE A 439 -11.95 35.06 26.13
CA ILE A 439 -11.10 35.90 27.00
C ILE A 439 -11.86 36.30 28.27
N ASP A 440 -13.12 36.72 28.13
CA ASP A 440 -13.96 37.11 29.26
C ASP A 440 -14.27 35.92 30.18
N LYS A 441 -14.46 34.72 29.63
CA LYS A 441 -14.56 33.48 30.41
C LYS A 441 -13.27 33.17 31.18
N VAL A 442 -12.11 33.32 30.54
CA VAL A 442 -10.81 33.15 31.20
C VAL A 442 -10.65 34.15 32.36
N ARG A 443 -11.09 35.40 32.16
CA ARG A 443 -11.12 36.44 33.21
C ARG A 443 -12.12 36.14 34.33
N GLU A 444 -13.28 35.60 34.00
CA GLU A 444 -14.26 35.15 34.99
C GLU A 444 -13.62 34.09 35.90
N TYR A 445 -12.93 33.10 35.32
CA TYR A 445 -12.27 32.06 36.08
C TYR A 445 -11.02 32.54 36.84
N SER A 446 -10.33 33.57 36.35
CA SER A 446 -9.20 34.16 37.08
C SER A 446 -9.69 35.01 38.26
N SER A 447 -10.85 35.65 38.16
CA SER A 447 -11.40 36.56 39.18
C SER A 447 -11.72 35.88 40.51
N SER A 448 -12.09 34.59 40.48
CA SER A 448 -12.31 33.79 41.69
C SER A 448 -11.02 33.38 42.39
N LYS A 449 -9.86 33.58 41.74
CA LYS A 449 -8.50 33.31 42.22
C LYS A 449 -8.29 31.88 42.70
N GLY A 450 -7.41 31.14 42.02
CA GLY A 450 -7.16 29.75 42.40
C GLY A 450 -8.38 28.85 42.23
N THR A 451 -9.10 29.00 41.12
CA THR A 451 -10.27 28.18 40.75
C THR A 451 -9.98 26.66 40.75
N TRP A 452 -8.71 26.27 40.71
CA TRP A 452 -8.25 24.88 40.79
C TRP A 452 -7.92 24.40 42.21
N TRP A 453 -8.00 25.25 43.26
CA TRP A 453 -7.71 24.84 44.64
C TRP A 453 -8.70 23.83 45.21
N GLU A 454 -9.82 23.57 44.53
CA GLU A 454 -10.70 22.44 44.85
C GLU A 454 -10.09 21.08 44.51
N LEU A 455 -9.07 21.05 43.65
CA LEU A 455 -8.32 19.86 43.28
C LEU A 455 -7.14 19.68 44.24
N ASP A 456 -6.63 18.45 44.34
CA ASP A 456 -5.37 18.22 45.05
C ASP A 456 -4.19 18.79 44.25
N SER A 457 -3.13 19.22 44.96
CA SER A 457 -1.87 19.56 44.30
C SER A 457 -1.30 18.31 43.62
N ARG A 458 -0.62 18.48 42.48
CA ARG A 458 0.08 17.37 41.80
C ARG A 458 0.94 16.57 42.79
N ASN A 459 1.67 17.27 43.65
CA ASN A 459 2.59 16.66 44.58
C ASN A 459 1.87 15.76 45.58
N LYS A 460 0.76 16.23 46.15
CA LYS A 460 -0.07 15.40 47.04
C LYS A 460 -0.53 14.13 46.33
N ILE A 461 -1.00 14.24 45.08
CA ILE A 461 -1.45 13.08 44.30
C ILE A 461 -0.31 12.09 44.06
N ILE A 462 0.90 12.58 43.74
CA ILE A 462 2.08 11.74 43.53
C ILE A 462 2.52 11.09 44.84
N ASP A 463 2.54 11.83 45.95
CA ASP A 463 2.86 11.31 47.29
C ASP A 463 1.94 10.15 47.66
N ASP A 464 0.63 10.28 47.38
CA ASP A 464 -0.37 9.24 47.65
C ASP A 464 -0.25 8.01 46.71
N MET A 465 0.34 8.17 45.51
CA MET A 465 0.40 7.12 44.48
C MET A 465 1.75 6.40 44.35
N TYR A 466 2.84 7.06 44.77
CA TYR A 466 4.21 6.61 44.56
C TYR A 466 4.63 5.56 45.60
N ASP A 467 5.23 4.47 45.14
CA ASP A 467 5.82 3.43 45.97
C ASP A 467 7.20 3.00 45.44
N LYS A 468 7.88 2.07 46.13
CA LYS A 468 9.22 1.57 45.75
C LYS A 468 9.28 0.93 44.36
N GLY A 469 8.15 0.48 43.79
CA GLY A 469 8.07 -0.14 42.47
C GLY A 469 7.62 0.82 41.37
N THR A 470 7.52 2.11 41.68
CA THR A 470 6.99 3.15 40.79
C THR A 470 8.12 3.95 40.15
N LEU A 471 8.03 4.17 38.83
CA LEU A 471 8.83 5.15 38.09
C LEU A 471 7.99 6.38 37.78
N ILE A 472 8.54 7.58 37.93
CA ILE A 472 7.92 8.81 37.41
C ILE A 472 8.49 9.10 36.02
N PHE A 473 7.62 9.14 35.01
CA PHE A 473 7.95 9.59 33.67
C PHE A 473 7.46 11.03 33.50
N TRP A 474 8.36 11.99 33.68
CA TRP A 474 8.05 13.42 33.62
C TRP A 474 8.11 13.90 32.17
N ILE A 475 6.97 14.32 31.63
CA ILE A 475 6.89 14.99 30.33
C ILE A 475 6.80 16.49 30.59
N ASP A 476 7.83 17.23 30.20
CA ASP A 476 7.94 18.68 30.39
C ASP A 476 6.87 19.41 29.54
N ALA A 477 6.14 20.34 30.14
CA ALA A 477 5.05 21.10 29.53
C ALA A 477 3.83 20.27 29.00
N LEU A 478 3.51 19.12 29.62
CA LEU A 478 2.29 18.37 29.30
C LEU A 478 1.06 18.89 30.07
N GLY A 479 0.12 19.52 29.36
CA GLY A 479 -1.16 19.98 29.89
C GLY A 479 -2.30 18.96 29.78
N VAL A 480 -3.38 19.17 30.53
CA VAL A 480 -4.58 18.31 30.49
C VAL A 480 -5.39 18.39 29.19
N GLU A 481 -5.06 19.32 28.28
CA GLU A 481 -5.73 19.43 26.97
C GLU A 481 -5.63 18.14 26.13
N TYR A 482 -4.56 17.37 26.31
CA TYR A 482 -4.28 16.17 25.52
C TYR A 482 -4.91 14.89 26.09
N LEU A 483 -5.64 14.95 27.20
CA LEU A 483 -6.12 13.74 27.90
C LEU A 483 -7.01 12.83 27.05
N SER A 484 -7.85 13.40 26.18
CA SER A 484 -8.67 12.63 25.24
C SER A 484 -7.81 11.92 24.19
N LEU A 485 -6.85 12.64 23.58
CA LEU A 485 -5.89 12.07 22.63
C LEU A 485 -5.07 10.93 23.27
N ILE A 486 -4.52 11.16 24.46
CA ILE A 486 -3.75 10.16 25.20
C ILE A 486 -4.59 8.93 25.51
N SER A 487 -5.85 9.11 25.91
CA SER A 487 -6.76 7.99 26.19
C SER A 487 -6.99 7.14 24.94
N VAL A 488 -7.18 7.76 23.77
CA VAL A 488 -7.32 7.04 22.49
C VAL A 488 -6.03 6.30 22.13
N MET A 489 -4.87 6.96 22.20
CA MET A 489 -3.57 6.33 21.92
C MET A 489 -3.32 5.10 22.80
N LEU A 490 -3.62 5.19 24.11
CA LEU A 490 -3.49 4.07 25.04
C LEU A 490 -4.47 2.93 24.69
N ASN A 491 -5.72 3.23 24.39
CA ASN A 491 -6.74 2.21 24.11
C ASN A 491 -6.52 1.50 22.76
N GLU A 492 -6.07 2.22 21.73
CA GLU A 492 -5.93 1.66 20.39
C GLU A 492 -4.60 0.92 20.20
N HIS A 493 -3.49 1.48 20.70
CA HIS A 493 -2.14 0.97 20.43
C HIS A 493 -1.52 0.18 21.59
N HIS A 494 -2.08 0.25 22.80
CA HIS A 494 -1.50 -0.33 24.02
C HIS A 494 -2.54 -1.09 24.87
N ARG A 495 -3.24 -2.04 24.24
CA ARG A 495 -4.36 -2.82 24.84
C ARG A 495 -3.96 -3.70 26.03
N ASP A 496 -2.67 -3.93 26.23
CA ASP A 496 -2.05 -4.68 27.32
C ASP A 496 -1.71 -3.81 28.55
N VAL A 497 -1.93 -2.50 28.47
CA VAL A 497 -1.72 -1.55 29.56
C VAL A 497 -3.05 -1.19 30.23
N CYS A 498 -3.06 -1.15 31.56
CA CYS A 498 -4.14 -0.54 32.34
C CYS A 498 -3.69 0.84 32.78
N TYR A 499 -4.58 1.83 32.67
CA TYR A 499 -4.28 3.20 33.07
C TYR A 499 -5.38 3.82 33.94
N ARG A 500 -4.97 4.76 34.80
CA ARG A 500 -5.86 5.60 35.61
C ARG A 500 -5.40 7.04 35.54
N ILE A 501 -6.32 7.96 35.28
CA ILE A 501 -6.02 9.38 35.15
C ILE A 501 -6.54 10.12 36.39
N LYS A 502 -5.67 10.93 36.98
CA LYS A 502 -6.03 11.98 37.94
C LYS A 502 -5.54 13.32 37.41
N ILE A 503 -6.13 14.38 37.91
CA ILE A 503 -5.78 15.76 37.56
C ILE A 503 -5.42 16.47 38.86
N GLY A 504 -4.28 17.17 38.82
CA GLY A 504 -3.85 18.04 39.90
C GLY A 504 -3.42 19.38 39.35
N PHE A 505 -3.07 20.28 40.26
CA PHE A 505 -2.55 21.59 39.90
C PHE A 505 -1.05 21.71 40.20
N ALA A 506 -0.34 22.45 39.35
CA ALA A 506 1.06 22.84 39.49
C ALA A 506 1.22 24.08 40.37
N ASN A 507 2.42 24.29 40.92
CA ASN A 507 2.75 25.52 41.61
C ASN A 507 2.80 26.70 40.62
N ILE A 508 2.27 27.86 41.05
CA ILE A 508 2.46 29.13 40.34
C ILE A 508 3.72 29.85 40.88
N PRO A 509 4.46 30.61 40.04
CA PRO A 509 4.37 30.61 38.58
C PRO A 509 4.70 29.22 38.00
N THR A 510 4.04 28.86 36.90
CA THR A 510 4.14 27.55 36.24
C THR A 510 5.44 27.41 35.45
N ILE A 511 6.57 27.46 36.16
CA ILE A 511 7.92 27.28 35.63
C ILE A 511 8.57 26.04 36.25
N THR A 512 9.41 25.36 35.47
CA THR A 512 10.10 24.13 35.87
C THR A 512 10.90 24.28 37.17
N GLU A 513 11.54 25.43 37.39
CA GLU A 513 12.39 25.65 38.57
C GLU A 513 11.63 25.59 39.89
N LEU A 514 10.31 25.87 39.88
CA LEU A 514 9.44 25.82 41.05
C LEU A 514 8.53 24.58 41.07
N ASN A 515 8.65 23.71 40.07
CA ASN A 515 7.75 22.58 39.85
C ASN A 515 8.46 21.24 39.66
N ASN A 516 9.70 21.09 40.13
CA ASN A 516 10.43 19.82 40.06
C ASN A 516 10.47 19.04 41.39
N ASP A 517 9.82 19.56 42.43
CA ASP A 517 9.89 19.03 43.79
C ASP A 517 9.23 17.65 43.95
N PHE A 518 8.28 17.30 43.07
CA PHE A 518 7.71 15.95 43.00
C PHE A 518 8.71 14.85 42.61
N LEU A 519 9.91 15.21 42.15
CA LEU A 519 10.97 14.26 41.80
C LEU A 519 11.89 13.92 42.98
N ASN A 520 11.86 14.73 44.04
CA ASN A 520 12.81 14.62 45.15
C ASN A 520 12.73 13.25 45.84
N GLY A 521 13.85 12.52 45.85
CA GLY A 521 13.94 11.19 46.46
C GLY A 521 13.20 10.08 45.71
N ARG A 522 12.82 10.29 44.45
CA ARG A 522 12.07 9.34 43.61
C ARG A 522 12.84 8.96 42.36
N ILE A 523 12.55 7.77 41.81
CA ILE A 523 13.10 7.33 40.54
C ILE A 523 12.29 8.01 39.43
N SER A 524 12.98 8.74 38.56
CA SER A 524 12.33 9.49 37.48
C SER A 524 13.14 9.57 36.19
N ILE A 525 12.44 9.69 35.07
CA ILE A 525 12.99 10.00 33.74
C ILE A 525 12.29 11.24 33.22
N ALA A 526 13.04 12.16 32.59
CA ALA A 526 12.50 13.38 32.00
C ALA A 526 12.45 13.29 30.47
N PHE A 527 11.34 13.71 29.88
CA PHE A 527 11.12 13.89 28.46
C PHE A 527 10.88 15.39 28.20
N ARG A 528 11.91 16.10 27.75
CA ARG A 528 11.90 17.57 27.58
C ARG A 528 11.56 18.05 26.17
N GLU A 529 11.37 17.12 25.23
CA GLU A 529 11.21 17.47 23.83
C GLU A 529 9.90 18.23 23.55
N LEU A 530 8.87 18.04 24.38
CA LEU A 530 7.59 18.75 24.26
C LEU A 530 7.73 20.25 24.60
N ASP A 531 8.31 20.60 25.76
CA ASP A 531 8.58 22.01 26.10
C ASP A 531 9.52 22.68 25.07
N ASN A 532 10.57 21.98 24.64
CA ASN A 532 11.47 22.48 23.59
C ASN A 532 10.72 22.83 22.29
N ALA A 533 9.75 22.00 21.89
CA ALA A 533 8.91 22.23 20.71
C ALA A 533 7.93 23.39 20.91
N LYS A 534 7.52 23.69 22.14
CA LYS A 534 6.65 24.84 22.45
C LYS A 534 7.41 26.18 22.38
N HIS A 535 8.68 26.22 22.77
CA HIS A 535 9.54 27.41 22.63
C HIS A 535 10.05 27.60 21.20
N ASN A 536 10.44 26.51 20.54
CA ASN A 536 10.94 26.49 19.15
C ASN A 536 9.88 25.92 18.20
N SER A 537 8.68 26.49 18.26
CA SER A 537 7.51 26.00 17.53
C SER A 537 7.72 26.01 16.03
N ARG A 538 7.28 24.93 15.37
CA ARG A 538 7.01 24.93 13.94
C ARG A 538 5.91 25.94 13.61
N GLU A 539 5.77 26.27 12.33
CA GLU A 539 4.69 27.14 11.89
C GLU A 539 3.32 26.51 12.13
N TYR A 540 2.30 27.35 12.29
CA TYR A 540 0.91 26.88 12.33
C TYR A 540 0.47 26.44 10.92
N PRO A 541 -0.21 25.29 10.77
CA PRO A 541 -0.70 24.37 11.81
C PRO A 541 0.22 23.17 12.11
N GLU A 542 1.42 23.09 11.53
CA GLU A 542 2.32 21.94 11.66
C GLU A 542 2.69 21.59 13.11
N TYR A 543 2.86 22.60 13.98
CA TYR A 543 3.25 22.36 15.37
C TYR A 543 2.27 21.46 16.13
N ILE A 544 0.97 21.50 15.81
CA ILE A 544 -0.07 20.69 16.47
C ILE A 544 0.22 19.20 16.25
N PHE A 545 0.52 18.81 15.01
CA PHE A 545 0.82 17.43 14.67
C PHE A 545 2.18 16.99 15.19
N HIS A 546 3.14 17.91 15.23
CA HIS A 546 4.42 17.66 15.88
C HIS A 546 4.23 17.36 17.38
N GLU A 547 3.40 18.11 18.09
CA GLU A 547 3.06 17.83 19.50
C GLU A 547 2.42 16.45 19.67
N PHE A 548 1.52 16.04 18.76
CA PHE A 548 0.91 14.70 18.80
C PHE A 548 1.96 13.59 18.66
N GLU A 549 2.91 13.73 17.72
CA GLU A 549 4.02 12.78 17.53
C GLU A 549 4.92 12.70 18.78
N LEU A 550 5.21 13.85 19.41
CA LEU A 550 6.01 13.91 20.63
C LEU A 550 5.33 13.19 21.80
N ILE A 551 4.01 13.39 21.95
CA ILE A 551 3.21 12.73 22.98
C ILE A 551 3.16 11.22 22.75
N GLU A 552 2.91 10.76 21.52
CA GLU A 552 2.90 9.33 21.18
C GLU A 552 4.23 8.66 21.51
N ARG A 553 5.35 9.31 21.16
CA ARG A 553 6.69 8.81 21.48
C ARG A 553 6.98 8.80 22.98
N ALA A 554 6.53 9.82 23.71
CA ALA A 554 6.66 9.86 25.16
C ALA A 554 5.85 8.75 25.84
N LEU A 555 4.61 8.50 25.39
CA LEU A 555 3.76 7.40 25.85
C LEU A 555 4.43 6.04 25.60
N LYS A 556 4.94 5.79 24.39
CA LYS A 556 5.66 4.56 24.06
C LYS A 556 6.84 4.33 25.01
N SER A 557 7.66 5.38 25.22
CA SER A 557 8.82 5.32 26.11
C SER A 557 8.44 5.04 27.57
N ALA A 558 7.34 5.65 28.04
CA ALA A 558 6.82 5.41 29.39
C ALA A 558 6.28 3.97 29.55
N ILE A 559 5.61 3.43 28.53
CA ILE A 559 5.06 2.07 28.55
C ILE A 559 6.17 1.01 28.53
N GLU A 560 7.22 1.22 27.74
CA GLU A 560 8.40 0.33 27.72
C GLU A 560 9.00 0.14 29.12
N LYS A 561 8.91 1.17 29.97
CA LYS A 561 9.40 1.13 31.36
C LYS A 561 8.59 0.23 32.30
N LEU A 562 7.38 -0.21 31.91
CA LEU A 562 6.65 -1.25 32.64
C LEU A 562 7.36 -2.62 32.60
N SER A 563 8.35 -2.82 31.72
CA SER A 563 9.21 -4.00 31.73
C SER A 563 10.10 -4.07 32.99
N GLU A 564 10.52 -2.92 33.50
CA GLU A 564 11.46 -2.76 34.63
C GLU A 564 10.73 -2.37 35.93
N HIS A 565 9.56 -1.72 35.83
CA HIS A 565 8.81 -1.19 36.95
C HIS A 565 7.38 -1.75 37.02
N LYS A 566 6.87 -1.93 38.24
CA LYS A 566 5.49 -2.39 38.46
C LYS A 566 4.48 -1.36 37.96
N LYS A 567 4.82 -0.08 38.12
CA LYS A 567 3.98 1.07 37.84
C LYS A 567 4.81 2.19 37.23
N VAL A 568 4.24 2.90 36.26
CA VAL A 568 4.81 4.13 35.72
C VAL A 568 3.78 5.25 35.92
N ILE A 569 4.17 6.37 36.50
CA ILE A 569 3.33 7.57 36.60
C ILE A 569 3.82 8.58 35.58
N ILE A 570 3.00 8.90 34.59
CA ILE A 570 3.25 10.01 33.68
C ILE A 570 2.69 11.28 34.30
N THR A 571 3.50 12.34 34.38
CA THR A 571 3.04 13.65 34.88
C THR A 571 3.87 14.80 34.32
N SER A 572 3.50 16.03 34.68
CA SER A 572 4.12 17.26 34.20
C SER A 572 4.40 18.25 35.33
N ASP A 573 5.43 19.05 35.15
CA ASP A 573 5.76 20.22 35.97
C ASP A 573 4.80 21.39 35.71
N HIS A 574 4.35 21.58 34.46
CA HIS A 574 3.31 22.53 34.07
C HIS A 574 2.67 22.15 32.72
N GLY A 575 1.61 22.84 32.32
CA GLY A 575 1.14 22.89 30.93
C GLY A 575 1.70 24.12 30.20
N ALA A 576 1.03 24.54 29.12
CA ALA A 576 1.39 25.74 28.35
C ALA A 576 0.16 26.32 27.65
N SER A 577 0.23 27.62 27.34
CA SER A 577 -0.85 28.34 26.68
C SER A 577 -0.44 28.89 25.32
N ARG A 578 -1.08 28.37 24.27
CA ARG A 578 -1.05 28.99 22.94
C ARG A 578 -1.93 30.23 22.89
N LEU A 579 -3.10 30.17 23.53
CA LEU A 579 -4.08 31.26 23.46
C LEU A 579 -3.62 32.51 24.21
N ALA A 580 -2.82 32.38 25.27
CA ALA A 580 -2.15 33.53 25.90
C ALA A 580 -1.19 34.24 24.93
N VAL A 581 -0.56 33.52 24.00
CA VAL A 581 0.29 34.13 22.96
C VAL A 581 -0.55 34.84 21.90
N ILE A 582 -1.62 34.19 21.42
CA ILE A 582 -2.53 34.75 20.40
C ILE A 582 -3.28 35.97 20.94
N ALA A 583 -3.69 35.94 22.22
CA ALA A 583 -4.40 37.03 22.88
C ALA A 583 -3.53 38.27 23.13
N HIS A 584 -2.23 38.27 22.79
CA HIS A 584 -1.30 39.35 23.10
C HIS A 584 -1.81 40.76 22.80
N ASP A 585 -2.50 40.95 21.67
CA ASP A 585 -3.00 42.27 21.25
C ASP A 585 -4.38 42.62 21.84
N LYS A 586 -5.07 41.64 22.41
CA LYS A 586 -6.37 41.80 23.11
C LYS A 586 -6.22 41.87 24.63
N ALA A 587 -5.09 41.41 25.15
CA ALA A 587 -4.72 41.42 26.55
C ALA A 587 -4.48 42.84 27.07
N HIS A 588 -4.92 43.15 28.30
CA HIS A 588 -4.49 44.39 28.92
C HIS A 588 -3.02 44.29 29.33
N LYS A 589 -2.31 45.41 29.18
CA LYS A 589 -0.88 45.52 29.51
C LYS A 589 -0.72 46.39 30.73
N HIS A 590 -0.26 45.77 31.81
CA HIS A 590 -0.07 46.41 33.11
C HIS A 590 1.38 46.84 33.29
N LYS A 591 1.61 48.00 33.90
CA LYS A 591 2.98 48.41 34.26
C LYS A 591 3.37 47.76 35.58
N VAL A 592 4.62 47.36 35.70
CA VAL A 592 5.18 46.97 37.01
C VAL A 592 5.54 48.20 37.83
N LYS A 593 5.56 48.03 39.15
CA LYS A 593 6.05 49.01 40.12
C LYS A 593 7.59 48.99 40.14
N ASP A 594 8.20 50.05 40.65
CA ASP A 594 9.66 50.21 40.65
C ASP A 594 10.36 49.08 41.40
N GLY A 595 11.40 48.50 40.79
CA GLY A 595 12.18 47.39 41.37
C GLY A 595 11.68 45.99 41.04
N ALA A 596 10.48 45.85 40.43
CA ALA A 596 9.96 44.57 39.99
C ALA A 596 10.66 44.06 38.71
N ILE A 597 10.85 42.75 38.60
CA ILE A 597 11.47 42.09 37.44
C ILE A 597 10.42 41.31 36.66
N ILE A 598 10.12 41.74 35.43
CA ILE A 598 9.20 41.04 34.54
C ILE A 598 9.85 39.76 34.02
N GLN A 599 9.10 38.65 34.02
CA GLN A 599 9.54 37.34 33.54
C GLN A 599 8.55 36.74 32.53
N ARG A 600 9.02 35.75 31.77
CA ARG A 600 8.23 34.96 30.79
C ARG A 600 7.26 35.84 29.97
N HIS A 601 7.81 36.80 29.24
CA HIS A 601 7.06 37.75 28.40
C HIS A 601 5.84 38.42 29.07
N GLY A 602 5.94 38.72 30.36
CA GLY A 602 4.92 39.44 31.11
C GLY A 602 3.86 38.55 31.77
N ARG A 603 3.99 37.21 31.73
CA ARG A 603 3.07 36.31 32.45
C ARG A 603 3.16 36.46 33.97
N TYR A 604 4.33 36.83 34.49
CA TYR A 604 4.50 37.17 35.90
C TYR A 604 5.62 38.20 36.11
N CYS A 605 5.68 38.79 37.29
CA CYS A 605 6.85 39.55 37.75
C CYS A 605 7.30 39.08 39.14
N ILE A 606 8.55 39.40 39.48
CA ILE A 606 9.15 39.16 40.79
C ILE A 606 9.26 40.51 41.50
N ASP A 607 8.59 40.66 42.63
CA ASP A 607 8.62 41.85 43.49
C ASP A 607 8.37 41.41 44.94
N SER A 608 9.22 41.85 45.87
CA SER A 608 9.10 41.46 47.30
C SER A 608 8.48 42.56 48.17
N HIS A 609 8.16 43.71 47.58
CA HIS A 609 7.76 44.92 48.31
C HIS A 609 6.35 45.39 47.96
N ASN A 610 5.80 44.96 46.83
CA ASN A 610 4.48 45.39 46.38
C ASN A 610 3.54 44.21 46.14
N GLU A 611 2.25 44.48 46.24
CA GLU A 611 1.15 43.59 45.84
C GLU A 611 0.50 44.14 44.57
N TYR A 612 0.01 43.25 43.70
CA TYR A 612 -0.64 43.59 42.42
C TYR A 612 -2.08 43.08 42.35
N GLU A 613 -2.39 42.01 43.09
CA GLU A 613 -3.69 41.34 43.11
C GLU A 613 -4.85 42.25 43.56
N LYS A 614 -4.56 43.31 44.33
CA LYS A 614 -5.55 44.33 44.74
C LYS A 614 -5.91 45.28 43.60
N ASP A 615 -4.95 45.58 42.74
CA ASP A 615 -5.08 46.55 41.64
C ASP A 615 -5.50 45.86 40.33
N ILE A 616 -5.23 44.56 40.21
CA ILE A 616 -5.38 43.77 38.97
C ILE A 616 -6.13 42.47 39.28
N CYS A 617 -7.40 42.40 38.87
CA CYS A 617 -8.32 41.29 39.20
C CYS A 617 -7.78 39.89 38.83
N GLY A 618 -7.15 39.75 37.66
CA GLY A 618 -6.61 38.48 37.16
C GLY A 618 -5.20 38.13 37.63
N CYS A 619 -4.62 38.92 38.53
CA CYS A 619 -3.28 38.68 39.11
C CYS A 619 -3.41 37.96 40.46
N ILE A 620 -2.54 36.98 40.71
CA ILE A 620 -2.44 36.26 41.98
C ILE A 620 -1.09 36.58 42.60
N ASP A 621 -1.09 37.08 43.83
CA ASP A 621 0.12 37.35 44.60
C ASP A 621 0.50 36.09 45.41
N LYS A 622 1.69 35.54 45.14
CA LYS A 622 2.25 34.39 45.86
C LYS A 622 3.70 34.66 46.24
N ASP A 623 3.91 34.93 47.53
CA ASP A 623 5.19 35.37 48.07
C ASP A 623 5.72 36.60 47.29
N LYS A 624 6.85 36.44 46.59
CA LYS A 624 7.45 37.48 45.75
C LYS A 624 7.01 37.44 44.28
N TYR A 625 6.09 36.54 43.92
CA TYR A 625 5.67 36.30 42.54
C TYR A 625 4.25 36.81 42.32
N HIS A 626 4.05 37.59 41.26
CA HIS A 626 2.76 38.15 40.88
C HIS A 626 2.39 37.61 39.51
N VAL A 627 1.39 36.72 39.46
CA VAL A 627 1.18 35.80 38.34
C VAL A 627 -0.19 36.01 37.72
N PHE A 628 -0.26 36.17 36.39
CA PHE A 628 -1.54 36.28 35.68
C PHE A 628 -2.22 34.92 35.52
N ALA A 629 -3.44 34.81 36.03
CA ALA A 629 -4.33 33.67 35.83
C ALA A 629 -5.24 33.81 34.60
N ASP A 630 -5.31 35.01 34.01
CA ASP A 630 -5.93 35.24 32.69
C ASP A 630 -4.89 35.47 31.59
N TYR A 631 -5.27 36.07 30.46
CA TYR A 631 -4.37 36.40 29.35
C TYR A 631 -3.77 37.81 29.40
N ASP A 632 -4.08 38.59 30.44
CA ASP A 632 -3.41 39.87 30.68
C ASP A 632 -1.92 39.64 30.98
N ARG A 633 -1.14 40.74 30.95
CA ARG A 633 0.31 40.68 31.10
C ARG A 633 0.92 41.96 31.63
N PHE A 634 2.12 41.84 32.17
CA PHE A 634 3.00 42.99 32.35
C PHE A 634 3.59 43.47 31.03
N SER A 635 3.73 44.78 30.89
CA SER A 635 4.21 45.44 29.67
C SER A 635 5.69 45.14 29.44
N VAL A 636 6.01 44.38 28.40
CA VAL A 636 7.36 44.03 27.97
C VAL A 636 7.51 44.19 26.45
N GLN A 637 8.73 44.39 25.98
CA GLN A 637 9.04 44.40 24.55
C GLN A 637 9.18 42.96 24.01
N GLY A 638 8.82 42.76 22.74
CA GLY A 638 8.92 41.47 22.05
C GLY A 638 7.64 40.62 22.13
N ARG A 639 7.59 39.55 21.32
CA ARG A 639 6.48 38.60 21.25
C ARG A 639 7.01 37.18 21.30
N CYS A 640 6.23 36.28 21.89
CA CYS A 640 6.44 34.84 21.78
C CYS A 640 5.78 34.33 20.48
N THR A 641 6.40 33.36 19.80
CA THR A 641 5.92 32.81 18.51
C THR A 641 5.32 31.41 18.63
N GLY A 642 5.54 30.70 19.75
CA GLY A 642 5.03 29.35 20.05
C GLY A 642 3.97 29.33 21.15
N GLU A 643 4.20 28.55 22.20
CA GLU A 643 3.35 28.54 23.40
C GLU A 643 4.13 29.08 24.60
N ILE A 644 3.41 29.57 25.62
CA ILE A 644 4.04 30.19 26.78
C ILE A 644 3.58 29.55 28.09
N HIS A 645 4.47 29.55 29.08
CA HIS A 645 4.20 29.14 30.45
C HIS A 645 4.71 30.20 31.46
N GLY A 646 4.46 29.97 32.74
CA GLY A 646 4.80 30.86 33.86
C GLY A 646 3.62 31.65 34.41
N GLY A 647 2.46 31.61 33.76
CA GLY A 647 1.19 32.15 34.25
C GLY A 647 0.45 31.17 35.17
N ALA A 648 -0.85 31.36 35.27
CA ALA A 648 -1.73 30.55 36.10
C ALA A 648 -3.10 30.29 35.42
N SER A 649 -3.17 30.37 34.09
CA SER A 649 -4.36 29.94 33.36
C SER A 649 -4.56 28.43 33.48
N LEU A 650 -5.79 27.95 33.25
CA LEU A 650 -6.13 26.54 33.50
C LEU A 650 -5.28 25.57 32.67
N GLU A 651 -4.96 25.91 31.42
CA GLU A 651 -4.10 25.11 30.54
C GLU A 651 -2.61 25.13 30.95
N GLU A 652 -2.18 26.11 31.74
CA GLU A 652 -0.81 26.16 32.29
C GLU A 652 -0.73 25.42 33.63
N VAL A 653 -1.74 25.56 34.49
CA VAL A 653 -1.69 25.08 35.88
C VAL A 653 -2.23 23.66 36.07
N LEU A 654 -3.20 23.22 35.27
CA LEU A 654 -3.76 21.87 35.39
C LEU A 654 -2.89 20.87 34.64
N VAL A 655 -2.39 19.88 35.37
CA VAL A 655 -1.47 18.87 34.85
C VAL A 655 -2.03 17.46 35.04
N PRO A 656 -1.76 16.53 34.11
CA PRO A 656 -2.21 15.15 34.23
C PRO A 656 -1.30 14.35 35.17
N ILE A 657 -1.88 13.39 35.88
CA ILE A 657 -1.19 12.32 36.60
C ILE A 657 -1.79 10.99 36.10
N ILE A 658 -1.07 10.30 35.23
CA ILE A 658 -1.52 9.08 34.58
C ILE A 658 -0.73 7.91 35.12
N GLU A 659 -1.39 7.07 35.91
CA GLU A 659 -0.85 5.79 36.36
C GLU A 659 -0.97 4.77 35.25
N LEU A 660 0.14 4.10 34.93
CA LEU A 660 0.21 2.98 34.02
C LEU A 660 0.63 1.72 34.77
N SER A 661 0.05 0.59 34.40
CA SER A 661 0.40 -0.74 34.92
C SER A 661 0.19 -1.80 33.84
N LYS A 662 0.88 -2.93 33.95
CA LYS A 662 0.57 -4.09 33.10
C LYS A 662 -0.80 -4.64 33.45
N LYS A 663 -1.57 -5.01 32.44
CA LYS A 663 -2.77 -5.81 32.64
C LYS A 663 -2.36 -7.15 33.25
N SER A 664 -2.91 -7.50 34.41
CA SER A 664 -2.62 -8.79 35.02
C SER A 664 -3.14 -9.90 34.11
N VAL A 665 -2.26 -10.86 33.75
CA VAL A 665 -2.69 -12.12 33.15
C VAL A 665 -3.24 -12.98 34.28
N ASP A 666 -4.49 -12.76 34.68
CA ASP A 666 -5.20 -13.78 35.45
C ASP A 666 -5.48 -14.95 34.50
N ILE A 667 -4.78 -16.07 34.71
CA ILE A 667 -4.94 -17.37 34.04
C ILE A 667 -6.30 -18.03 34.38
N SER A 668 -7.32 -17.24 34.74
CA SER A 668 -8.68 -17.70 35.01
C SER A 668 -9.75 -16.79 34.42
N SER A 669 -9.48 -16.05 33.35
CA SER A 669 -10.52 -15.35 32.61
C SER A 669 -10.60 -15.81 31.15
N THR A 670 -11.22 -16.97 30.95
CA THR A 670 -12.27 -17.04 29.93
C THR A 670 -13.12 -15.79 30.06
N GLU A 671 -13.26 -15.00 28.99
CA GLU A 671 -14.11 -13.82 28.92
C GLU A 671 -15.47 -14.10 29.56
N THR A 672 -15.63 -13.78 30.84
CA THR A 672 -16.94 -13.77 31.48
C THR A 672 -17.49 -12.40 31.14
N THR A 673 -18.31 -12.36 30.10
CA THR A 673 -19.13 -11.23 29.70
C THR A 673 -19.75 -10.59 30.95
N ILE A 674 -19.58 -9.27 31.09
CA ILE A 674 -20.27 -8.52 32.14
C ILE A 674 -21.75 -8.52 31.75
N ALA A 675 -22.56 -9.26 32.50
CA ALA A 675 -23.99 -9.38 32.26
C ALA A 675 -24.70 -8.39 33.19
N ILE A 676 -25.30 -7.35 32.60
CA ILE A 676 -26.17 -6.40 33.30
C ILE A 676 -27.61 -6.82 33.02
N THR A 677 -28.37 -7.13 34.07
CA THR A 677 -29.78 -7.54 33.95
C THR A 677 -30.65 -6.47 34.59
N LEU A 678 -31.47 -5.83 33.76
CA LEU A 678 -32.44 -4.84 34.21
C LEU A 678 -33.62 -5.52 34.91
N ARG A 679 -33.91 -5.16 36.15
CA ARG A 679 -35.06 -5.67 36.92
C ARG A 679 -36.34 -4.87 36.67
N THR A 680 -36.20 -3.59 36.33
CA THR A 680 -37.31 -2.67 36.08
C THR A 680 -37.37 -2.21 34.61
N PRO A 681 -37.69 -3.10 33.65
CA PRO A 681 -37.74 -2.76 32.23
C PRO A 681 -38.85 -1.77 31.87
N SER A 682 -39.88 -1.66 32.72
CA SER A 682 -40.94 -0.68 32.54
C SER A 682 -41.45 -0.15 33.87
N ILE A 683 -41.47 1.18 34.01
CA ILE A 683 -41.78 1.88 35.27
C ILE A 683 -42.95 2.83 35.03
N ARG A 684 -43.89 2.91 35.96
CA ARG A 684 -45.05 3.82 35.86
C ARG A 684 -44.75 5.14 36.59
N LEU A 685 -44.75 6.25 35.86
CA LEU A 685 -44.60 7.58 36.44
C LEU A 685 -45.91 7.99 37.15
N LYS A 686 -45.85 8.15 38.47
CA LYS A 686 -46.94 8.71 39.29
C LYS A 686 -46.63 10.19 39.58
N PRO A 687 -47.64 11.09 39.57
CA PRO A 687 -47.43 12.49 39.95
C PRO A 687 -46.79 12.59 41.35
N GLY A 688 -45.69 13.35 41.46
CA GLY A 688 -44.99 13.61 42.72
C GLY A 688 -44.11 12.48 43.26
N HIS A 689 -43.80 11.44 42.48
CA HIS A 689 -42.90 10.35 42.88
C HIS A 689 -41.65 10.28 42.00
N HIS A 690 -40.50 10.03 42.62
CA HIS A 690 -39.25 9.69 41.92
C HIS A 690 -39.34 8.30 41.30
N ILE A 691 -38.68 8.12 40.16
CA ILE A 691 -38.56 6.83 39.49
C ILE A 691 -37.29 6.15 40.01
N THR A 692 -37.40 4.90 40.42
CA THR A 692 -36.25 4.07 40.81
C THR A 692 -36.02 3.01 39.75
N VAL A 693 -34.83 2.98 39.16
CA VAL A 693 -34.41 1.97 38.17
C VAL A 693 -33.50 0.96 38.86
N GLU A 694 -33.86 -0.31 38.82
CA GLU A 694 -33.15 -1.40 39.49
C GLU A 694 -32.49 -2.36 38.49
N PHE A 695 -31.23 -2.74 38.72
CA PHE A 695 -30.50 -3.68 37.88
C PHE A 695 -29.54 -4.54 38.71
N THR A 696 -29.15 -5.69 38.18
CA THR A 696 -28.09 -6.54 38.74
C THR A 696 -26.93 -6.63 37.78
N ILE A 697 -25.73 -6.83 38.32
CA ILE A 697 -24.51 -7.03 37.55
C ILE A 697 -23.81 -8.28 38.09
N ASN A 698 -23.30 -9.14 37.21
CA ASN A 698 -22.73 -10.44 37.57
C ASN A 698 -21.32 -10.38 38.17
N LYS A 699 -20.84 -9.17 38.52
CA LYS A 699 -19.56 -8.93 39.18
C LYS A 699 -19.77 -7.95 40.32
N ASP A 700 -18.99 -8.09 41.38
CA ASP A 700 -19.09 -7.21 42.53
C ASP A 700 -18.32 -5.91 42.29
N TYR A 701 -18.94 -4.78 42.66
CA TYR A 701 -18.38 -3.44 42.52
C TYR A 701 -18.59 -2.68 43.84
N ASP A 702 -17.66 -1.78 44.18
CA ASP A 702 -17.73 -0.93 45.37
C ASP A 702 -18.51 0.37 45.12
N LYS A 703 -18.46 0.89 43.89
CA LYS A 703 -19.27 2.02 43.43
C LYS A 703 -19.73 1.78 42.00
N LEU A 704 -20.91 2.27 41.61
CA LEU A 704 -21.36 2.30 40.22
C LEU A 704 -22.03 3.64 39.93
N GLN A 705 -22.01 4.05 38.66
CA GLN A 705 -22.70 5.23 38.17
C GLN A 705 -23.56 4.87 36.96
N ALA A 706 -24.70 5.53 36.80
CA ALA A 706 -25.60 5.38 35.67
C ALA A 706 -25.66 6.70 34.89
N GLU A 707 -25.34 6.66 33.61
CA GLU A 707 -25.51 7.78 32.68
C GLU A 707 -26.83 7.63 31.93
N VAL A 708 -27.70 8.64 32.02
CA VAL A 708 -28.96 8.72 31.28
C VAL A 708 -29.02 10.06 30.55
N GLY A 709 -28.91 10.03 29.23
CA GLY A 709 -28.74 11.26 28.44
C GLY A 709 -27.41 11.93 28.77
N SER A 710 -27.44 13.18 29.25
CA SER A 710 -26.25 13.94 29.67
C SER A 710 -26.06 14.01 31.18
N LYS A 711 -26.87 13.28 31.97
CA LYS A 711 -26.84 13.30 33.44
C LYS A 711 -26.30 11.99 34.00
N ILE A 712 -25.53 12.09 35.09
CA ILE A 712 -24.94 10.96 35.80
C ILE A 712 -25.58 10.84 37.18
N TYR A 713 -25.93 9.61 37.56
CA TYR A 713 -26.53 9.26 38.84
C TYR A 713 -25.66 8.24 39.56
N ASP A 714 -25.35 8.50 40.83
CA ASP A 714 -24.69 7.49 41.66
C ASP A 714 -25.67 6.31 41.90
N CYS A 715 -25.19 5.10 41.69
CA CYS A 715 -25.97 3.89 41.95
C CYS A 715 -25.78 3.46 43.40
N LEU A 716 -26.88 3.16 44.09
CA LEU A 716 -26.90 2.65 45.45
C LEU A 716 -27.10 1.13 45.45
N LYS A 717 -26.27 0.41 46.21
CA LYS A 717 -26.36 -1.05 46.35
C LYS A 717 -27.36 -1.42 47.45
N ASN A 718 -28.30 -2.31 47.15
CA ASN A 718 -29.25 -2.87 48.10
C ASN A 718 -29.21 -4.40 48.00
N ASN A 719 -28.53 -5.06 48.95
CA ASN A 719 -28.29 -6.50 49.04
C ASN A 719 -27.85 -7.13 47.69
N ASP A 720 -28.83 -7.53 46.87
CA ASP A 720 -28.65 -8.32 45.65
C ASP A 720 -28.74 -7.50 44.35
N TYR A 721 -28.96 -6.18 44.43
CA TYR A 721 -29.12 -5.33 43.25
C TYR A 721 -28.65 -3.88 43.47
N TRP A 722 -28.50 -3.15 42.37
CA TRP A 722 -28.19 -1.73 42.33
C TRP A 722 -29.40 -0.94 41.85
N HIS A 723 -29.53 0.29 42.35
CA HIS A 723 -30.55 1.20 41.88
C HIS A 723 -30.06 2.64 41.79
N PHE A 724 -30.73 3.43 40.95
CA PHE A 724 -30.54 4.88 40.85
C PHE A 724 -31.87 5.55 40.56
N GLU A 725 -31.95 6.85 40.82
CA GLU A 725 -33.17 7.63 40.66
C GLU A 725 -32.99 8.73 39.60
N PRO A 726 -33.29 8.43 38.33
CA PRO A 726 -33.10 9.41 37.27
C PRO A 726 -34.22 10.45 37.26
N GLU A 727 -33.84 11.69 37.01
CA GLU A 727 -34.78 12.79 36.76
C GLU A 727 -35.32 12.68 35.33
N VAL A 728 -36.41 11.93 35.16
CA VAL A 728 -37.09 11.75 33.88
C VAL A 728 -38.50 12.33 33.91
N ASP A 729 -38.80 13.18 32.93
CA ASP A 729 -40.07 13.90 32.78
C ASP A 729 -40.86 13.47 31.53
N GLN A 730 -40.20 12.81 30.57
CA GLN A 730 -40.79 12.39 29.31
C GLN A 730 -41.23 10.91 29.32
N LYS A 731 -42.30 10.63 28.59
CA LYS A 731 -42.86 9.29 28.42
C LYS A 731 -42.20 8.62 27.23
N THR A 732 -40.98 8.14 27.41
CA THR A 732 -40.18 7.53 26.35
C THR A 732 -39.37 6.36 26.89
N ASP A 733 -38.61 5.75 25.99
CA ASP A 733 -37.55 4.83 26.32
C ASP A 733 -36.26 5.59 26.62
N TYR A 734 -35.62 5.23 27.72
CA TYR A 734 -34.36 5.80 28.15
C TYR A 734 -33.26 4.76 28.02
N MET A 735 -32.17 5.16 27.35
CA MET A 735 -30.96 4.38 27.26
C MET A 735 -30.06 4.75 28.45
N THR A 736 -29.58 3.74 29.17
CA THR A 736 -28.68 3.92 30.31
C THR A 736 -27.36 3.21 30.08
N GLN A 737 -26.26 3.88 30.39
CA GLN A 737 -24.94 3.29 30.43
C GLN A 737 -24.45 3.19 31.88
N ILE A 738 -24.06 1.98 32.31
CA ILE A 738 -23.49 1.76 33.63
C ILE A 738 -21.98 1.93 33.54
N MET A 739 -21.42 2.68 34.49
CA MET A 739 -20.02 3.08 34.53
C MET A 739 -19.37 2.69 35.86
N TYR A 740 -18.08 2.38 35.79
CA TYR A 740 -17.20 2.22 36.93
C TYR A 740 -15.89 2.97 36.69
N GLY A 741 -15.59 3.98 37.53
CA GLY A 741 -14.37 4.77 37.40
C GLY A 741 -14.19 5.42 36.02
N GLY A 742 -15.28 5.90 35.41
CA GLY A 742 -15.30 6.49 34.07
C GLY A 742 -15.29 5.48 32.91
N LYS A 743 -15.19 4.17 33.17
CA LYS A 743 -15.29 3.12 32.16
C LYS A 743 -16.72 2.61 32.04
N ALA A 744 -17.24 2.56 30.82
CA ALA A 744 -18.50 1.89 30.53
C ALA A 744 -18.41 0.38 30.75
N LEU A 745 -19.33 -0.16 31.55
CA LEU A 745 -19.47 -1.60 31.82
C LEU A 745 -20.50 -2.26 30.90
N GLY A 746 -21.53 -1.51 30.47
CA GLY A 746 -22.58 -2.00 29.58
C GLY A 746 -23.78 -1.04 29.56
N THR A 747 -24.76 -1.33 28.71
CA THR A 747 -25.96 -0.50 28.53
C THR A 747 -27.25 -1.31 28.67
N PHE A 748 -28.34 -0.67 29.11
CA PHE A 748 -29.68 -1.25 29.08
C PHE A 748 -30.76 -0.16 28.91
N GLN A 749 -31.92 -0.55 28.38
CA GLN A 749 -33.02 0.35 28.06
C GLN A 749 -34.21 0.10 28.99
N TYR A 750 -34.81 1.17 29.55
CA TYR A 750 -36.04 1.09 30.35
C TYR A 750 -37.13 2.04 29.83
N LYS A 751 -38.41 1.65 30.00
CA LYS A 751 -39.58 2.36 29.47
C LYS A 751 -40.42 3.03 30.56
N VAL A 752 -40.68 4.33 30.45
CA VAL A 752 -41.55 5.07 31.39
C VAL A 752 -42.99 5.16 30.85
N LYS A 753 -44.00 4.68 31.62
CA LYS A 753 -45.43 4.56 31.23
C LYS A 753 -46.40 5.31 32.17
N LYS A 754 -47.64 5.52 31.73
CA LYS A 754 -48.73 6.19 32.49
C LYS A 754 -49.28 5.32 33.63
N GLY A 755 -49.49 5.89 34.82
CA GLY A 755 -50.32 5.29 35.89
C GLY A 755 -51.82 5.50 35.63
N ILE A 756 -52.65 4.49 35.91
CA ILE A 756 -54.12 4.63 35.88
C ILE A 756 -54.55 5.39 37.14
N THR A 757 -55.22 6.53 36.98
CA THR A 757 -56.01 7.18 38.02
C THR A 757 -57.34 6.43 38.15
N SER A 758 -57.48 5.55 39.15
CA SER A 758 -58.82 5.07 39.54
C SER A 758 -59.47 6.11 40.43
N LYS A 759 -60.49 6.79 39.91
CA LYS A 759 -61.53 7.39 40.76
C LYS A 759 -62.28 6.24 41.44
N LEU A 760 -62.29 6.23 42.76
CA LEU A 760 -63.32 5.54 43.54
C LEU A 760 -64.51 6.50 43.62
N GLU A 761 -65.62 6.11 43.00
CA GLU A 761 -66.95 6.64 43.33
C GLU A 761 -67.42 5.98 44.64
N ILE A 762 -67.96 6.79 45.54
CA ILE A 762 -69.05 6.40 46.45
C ILE A 762 -70.34 6.69 45.69
#